data_AF-A0AA42C7R7-F1
#
_entry.id   AF-A0AA42C7R7-F1
#
_cell.length_a   1.000
_cell.length_b   1.000
_cell.length_c   1.000
_cell.angle_alpha   90.00
_cell.angle_beta   90.00
_cell.angle_gamma   90.00
#
_symmetry.space_group_name_H-M   'P 1'
#
loop_
_entity.id
_entity.type
_entity.pdbx_description
1 polymer ?
#
loop_
_entity_poly.entity_id
_entity_poly.type
_entity_poly.pdbx_seq_one_letter_code
_entity_poly.pdbx_strand_id
1 'polypeptide(L)'
;MPGRKILLALFAVAVVLLLVAQDKNKFIVNGRLTSDDGKTDGATISVSKDGGTEKTVVPAKSGKFDFEFDYNHEYRITFNREGFFQKIVIISTFVPDEVLKNNDRFPPLPFVLNLFKEVDEIDKTFTIKPVARIFYNARIDNFDAEIYFSDTQLREQIQEAIQQNLALAAERKTISKADELEHAALEKAYDEAIADADAFYHKNEFQLAIDKFREALNLFPDRPYPRDRIAELQDVLAALELTEDVEKSYREAIAEGNRLFTETRYDGAVAAYQRALDIKANDKYARDRLNESNRLLVQQQTQLRYNELIAQADQQFNANALQPARDLYIQAKTVLPDEAYPTQQINRIDRQLKQNQELERLLTEANNAFENQQYMQAKLRYQDVLQIRADHVRAKNRLAEIDQILKQQATDQQYASAITLADQAYAQKQFGQAKTGYQQALELKPEENYPKNQLARIDAEQNRLREQAESIEKAYLEAMQQGTTELEREAFDAARQAFVQAKDIKPEEQLPDEMIARVDSLQRAKELAAVEALAREQQQKELNEKYLAAIAEGDRLFQAESWQQAKTAYQTANSLKPAETYPPAQIQAIDSKLAQITRQTGAYNAAIAAADQFFQQQGYAEAATKYEEALLYFPDERYPKMQILRINEILAQQVAAQKLNEAYQAKIKEADEFFAQANFRQAKTAYTTASGLKPAEQYPKDKIREIDEKLQQMANEEAAQAKLEASYRQAIAQADQQFGQQEWQPAKASYQSAIGFKPDEAYPKQRIEEIDRQLALLAQVELQRRQQAQADSLARAQLEASYRQAIAQADRQFNQQEWQPAKTSYQTALGLKSNEAYPKQRIEEIDRRLALLAQAERERKQQAQADSLAQAQLEASYRQAIDQADRQFNQQEWQPAKASYQTALGLKPNEAYPKQRVEEIDRQLDLLAQAELQRR
;
A
#
# COMPACT_ATOMS: atom_id res chain seq x y z
N MET A 1 -84.61 -52.09 -35.08
CA MET A 1 -85.99 -51.91 -34.56
C MET A 1 -86.37 -53.16 -33.76
N PRO A 2 -87.37 -53.18 -32.82
CA PRO A 2 -88.12 -52.11 -32.11
C PRO A 2 -87.54 -51.91 -30.67
N GLY A 3 -88.18 -51.31 -29.65
CA GLY A 3 -89.36 -50.42 -29.60
C GLY A 3 -90.42 -50.70 -28.49
N ARG A 4 -90.31 -50.02 -27.32
CA ARG A 4 -91.28 -49.89 -26.18
C ARG A 4 -91.71 -51.16 -25.39
N LYS A 5 -91.73 -51.06 -24.04
CA LYS A 5 -92.92 -51.25 -23.14
C LYS A 5 -92.60 -51.25 -21.60
N ILE A 6 -93.38 -50.46 -20.84
CA ILE A 6 -94.13 -50.84 -19.59
C ILE A 6 -93.42 -50.97 -18.18
N LEU A 7 -94.10 -50.39 -17.15
CA LEU A 7 -94.24 -50.72 -15.69
C LEU A 7 -93.42 -50.05 -14.54
N LEU A 8 -94.18 -49.67 -13.49
CA LEU A 8 -94.03 -49.71 -12.00
C LEU A 8 -92.84 -49.11 -11.18
N ALA A 9 -93.24 -48.29 -10.18
CA ALA A 9 -92.96 -48.29 -8.72
C ALA A 9 -91.54 -48.31 -8.06
N LEU A 10 -91.43 -47.45 -7.02
CA LEU A 10 -90.75 -47.59 -5.69
C LEU A 10 -89.20 -47.71 -5.56
N PHE A 11 -88.69 -47.09 -4.48
CA PHE A 11 -87.30 -47.14 -3.93
C PHE A 11 -86.19 -46.57 -4.86
N ALA A 12 -85.03 -46.07 -4.41
CA ALA A 12 -84.52 -45.44 -3.19
C ALA A 12 -82.99 -45.26 -3.39
N VAL A 13 -82.41 -44.16 -2.89
CA VAL A 13 -80.99 -44.00 -2.45
C VAL A 13 -79.87 -44.57 -3.35
N ALA A 14 -79.14 -43.68 -4.05
CA ALA A 14 -77.65 -43.62 -4.02
C ALA A 14 -77.06 -42.41 -4.80
N VAL A 15 -76.51 -41.44 -4.05
CA VAL A 15 -75.35 -40.57 -4.35
C VAL A 15 -75.14 -40.03 -5.78
N VAL A 16 -75.45 -38.74 -5.97
CA VAL A 16 -74.59 -37.80 -6.76
C VAL A 16 -74.52 -36.44 -6.04
N LEU A 17 -73.34 -36.18 -5.45
CA LEU A 17 -72.76 -34.90 -5.02
C LEU A 17 -73.68 -33.71 -4.66
N LEU A 18 -73.81 -33.46 -3.35
CA LEU A 18 -74.06 -32.12 -2.80
C LEU A 18 -72.83 -31.22 -3.03
N LEU A 19 -73.02 -30.07 -3.67
CA LEU A 19 -72.12 -28.92 -3.50
C LEU A 19 -72.79 -27.93 -2.55
N VAL A 20 -72.27 -27.87 -1.32
CA VAL A 20 -72.62 -26.82 -0.36
C VAL A 20 -72.04 -25.51 -0.88
N ALA A 21 -72.89 -24.50 -1.07
CA ALA A 21 -72.40 -23.14 -1.25
C ALA A 21 -71.75 -22.70 0.06
N GLN A 22 -70.42 -22.71 0.12
CA GLN A 22 -69.68 -22.00 1.16
C GLN A 22 -69.81 -20.51 0.89
N ASP A 23 -70.42 -19.77 1.81
CA ASP A 23 -70.20 -18.32 1.90
C ASP A 23 -68.69 -18.11 2.12
N LYS A 24 -67.99 -17.67 1.08
CA LYS A 24 -66.60 -17.24 1.21
C LYS A 24 -66.60 -15.95 2.00
N ASN A 25 -65.74 -15.86 3.02
CA ASN A 25 -65.45 -14.58 3.65
C ASN A 25 -64.94 -13.59 2.58
N LYS A 26 -65.30 -12.32 2.73
CA LYS A 26 -64.95 -11.23 1.80
C LYS A 26 -64.18 -10.15 2.52
N PHE A 27 -63.38 -9.40 1.78
CA PHE A 27 -62.78 -8.18 2.30
C PHE A 27 -63.84 -7.07 2.36
N ILE A 28 -63.94 -6.37 3.49
CA ILE A 28 -64.95 -5.33 3.72
C ILE A 28 -64.24 -3.98 3.82
N VAL A 29 -64.69 -3.00 3.04
CA VAL A 29 -64.30 -1.59 3.22
C VAL A 29 -65.52 -0.79 3.60
N ASN A 30 -65.56 -0.39 4.87
CA ASN A 30 -66.56 0.53 5.37
C ASN A 30 -66.00 1.95 5.31
N GLY A 31 -66.83 2.93 5.02
CA GLY A 31 -66.29 4.27 4.78
C GLY A 31 -67.27 5.41 4.86
N ARG A 32 -66.70 6.61 4.75
CA ARG A 32 -67.45 7.85 4.69
C ARG A 32 -66.94 8.75 3.58
N LEU A 33 -67.83 9.05 2.64
CA LEU A 33 -67.68 10.13 1.70
C LEU A 33 -67.99 11.46 2.41
N THR A 34 -67.17 12.47 2.15
CA THR A 34 -67.28 13.84 2.64
C THR A 34 -66.99 14.80 1.49
N SER A 35 -67.19 16.10 1.70
CA SER A 35 -66.93 17.13 0.71
C SER A 35 -66.63 18.46 1.40
N ASP A 36 -65.97 19.37 0.67
CA ASP A 36 -65.61 20.70 1.17
C ASP A 36 -66.80 21.58 1.58
N ASP A 37 -68.01 21.35 1.03
CA ASP A 37 -69.23 22.06 1.43
C ASP A 37 -70.02 21.33 2.55
N GLY A 38 -69.48 20.21 3.05
CA GLY A 38 -70.06 19.41 4.13
C GLY A 38 -71.30 18.57 3.74
N LYS A 39 -71.64 18.48 2.45
CA LYS A 39 -72.86 17.79 1.97
C LYS A 39 -72.54 16.57 1.11
N THR A 40 -73.38 15.53 1.17
CA THR A 40 -73.24 14.34 0.32
C THR A 40 -74.48 14.05 -0.53
N ASP A 41 -75.49 14.92 -0.51
CA ASP A 41 -76.65 14.81 -1.41
C ASP A 41 -76.19 15.00 -2.87
N GLY A 42 -76.62 14.09 -3.75
CA GLY A 42 -76.22 14.08 -5.17
C GLY A 42 -74.88 13.39 -5.48
N ALA A 43 -74.17 12.85 -4.47
CA ALA A 43 -72.97 12.06 -4.71
C ALA A 43 -73.29 10.63 -5.19
N THR A 44 -72.41 10.05 -5.99
CA THR A 44 -72.45 8.66 -6.45
C THR A 44 -71.12 7.97 -6.23
N ILE A 45 -71.16 6.64 -6.10
CA ILE A 45 -69.98 5.78 -6.03
C ILE A 45 -70.16 4.66 -7.06
N SER A 46 -69.35 4.66 -8.12
CA SER A 46 -69.28 3.58 -9.10
C SER A 46 -68.19 2.58 -8.71
N VAL A 47 -68.48 1.28 -8.80
CA VAL A 47 -67.50 0.21 -8.58
C VAL A 47 -67.47 -0.70 -9.82
N SER A 48 -66.31 -0.87 -10.45
CA SER A 48 -66.05 -1.93 -11.44
C SER A 48 -65.11 -2.99 -10.86
N LYS A 49 -65.25 -4.23 -11.34
CA LYS A 49 -64.45 -5.41 -10.96
C LYS A 49 -63.72 -5.92 -12.20
N ASP A 50 -62.40 -6.04 -12.13
CA ASP A 50 -61.50 -6.49 -13.21
C ASP A 50 -61.75 -5.79 -14.56
N GLY A 51 -62.06 -4.49 -14.53
CA GLY A 51 -62.41 -3.70 -15.72
C GLY A 51 -63.79 -4.00 -16.33
N GLY A 52 -64.60 -4.87 -15.71
CA GLY A 52 -65.97 -5.17 -16.10
C GLY A 52 -66.98 -4.07 -15.73
N THR A 53 -68.26 -4.34 -16.00
CA THR A 53 -69.37 -3.38 -15.89
C THR A 53 -69.43 -2.67 -14.54
N GLU A 54 -69.50 -1.33 -14.56
CA GLU A 54 -69.67 -0.53 -13.34
C GLU A 54 -71.05 -0.73 -12.69
N LYS A 55 -71.04 -0.83 -11.36
CA LYS A 55 -72.22 -0.74 -10.51
C LYS A 55 -72.18 0.56 -9.71
N THR A 56 -73.09 1.47 -10.01
CA THR A 56 -73.24 2.74 -9.28
C THR A 56 -74.19 2.59 -8.08
N VAL A 57 -73.80 3.16 -6.93
CA VAL A 57 -74.65 3.30 -5.75
C VAL A 57 -74.66 4.75 -5.26
N VAL A 58 -75.73 5.14 -4.57
CA VAL A 58 -75.83 6.42 -3.85
C VAL A 58 -75.51 6.15 -2.37
N PRO A 59 -74.51 6.80 -1.76
CA PRO A 59 -74.19 6.61 -0.35
C PRO A 59 -75.32 7.15 0.55
N ALA A 60 -75.35 6.71 1.81
CA ALA A 60 -76.32 7.22 2.78
C ALA A 60 -76.13 8.74 2.99
N LYS A 61 -77.20 9.46 3.39
CA LYS A 61 -77.15 10.91 3.66
C LYS A 61 -76.10 11.36 4.70
N SER A 62 -75.56 10.43 5.49
CA SER A 62 -74.44 10.66 6.41
C SER A 62 -73.06 10.44 5.77
N GLY A 63 -72.99 10.38 4.44
CA GLY A 63 -71.82 9.99 3.66
C GLY A 63 -71.40 8.52 3.76
N LYS A 64 -72.08 7.70 4.58
CA LYS A 64 -71.64 6.33 4.88
C LYS A 64 -71.87 5.40 3.69
N PHE A 65 -70.88 4.56 3.42
CA PHE A 65 -70.95 3.43 2.49
C PHE A 65 -70.28 2.19 3.10
N ASP A 66 -70.61 1.03 2.56
CA ASP A 66 -70.06 -0.27 2.94
C ASP A 66 -70.00 -1.13 1.68
N PHE A 67 -68.85 -1.73 1.40
CA PHE A 67 -68.63 -2.58 0.23
C PHE A 67 -67.89 -3.85 0.60
N GLU A 68 -68.38 -4.97 0.08
CA GLU A 68 -67.75 -6.27 0.17
C GLU A 68 -67.08 -6.65 -1.15
N PHE A 69 -65.83 -7.12 -1.07
CA PHE A 69 -65.01 -7.49 -2.21
C PHE A 69 -64.58 -8.95 -2.11
N ASP A 70 -64.78 -9.71 -3.20
CA ASP A 70 -64.23 -11.05 -3.33
C ASP A 70 -62.69 -10.97 -3.45
N TYR A 71 -61.96 -11.91 -2.82
CA TYR A 71 -60.50 -12.02 -2.93
C TYR A 71 -60.02 -12.37 -4.34
N ASN A 72 -58.76 -12.04 -4.63
CA ASN A 72 -58.04 -12.29 -5.89
C ASN A 72 -58.64 -11.58 -7.11
N HIS A 73 -59.02 -10.31 -6.93
CA HIS A 73 -59.55 -9.43 -7.97
C HIS A 73 -59.02 -7.99 -7.79
N GLU A 74 -59.12 -7.17 -8.83
CA GLU A 74 -58.89 -5.72 -8.74
C GLU A 74 -60.19 -4.95 -8.98
N TYR A 75 -60.46 -3.96 -8.13
CA TYR A 75 -61.65 -3.12 -8.21
C TYR A 75 -61.25 -1.66 -8.38
N ARG A 76 -61.97 -0.95 -9.25
CA ARG A 76 -61.87 0.52 -9.37
C ARG A 76 -63.13 1.14 -8.78
N ILE A 77 -62.94 2.05 -7.84
CA ILE A 77 -64.01 2.80 -7.18
C ILE A 77 -63.91 4.28 -7.57
N THR A 78 -64.90 4.79 -8.26
CA THR A 78 -65.00 6.20 -8.66
C THR A 78 -66.04 6.91 -7.80
N PHE A 79 -65.60 7.87 -7.00
CA PHE A 79 -66.43 8.76 -6.19
C PHE A 79 -66.69 10.04 -6.98
N ASN A 80 -67.95 10.38 -7.21
CA ASN A 80 -68.33 11.53 -8.04
C ASN A 80 -69.45 12.35 -7.37
N ARG A 81 -69.51 13.65 -7.68
CA ARG A 81 -70.62 14.56 -7.38
C ARG A 81 -70.54 15.75 -8.34
N GLU A 82 -71.66 16.15 -8.90
CA GLU A 82 -71.73 17.30 -9.83
C GLU A 82 -71.17 18.58 -9.19
N GLY A 83 -70.25 19.26 -9.89
CA GLY A 83 -69.52 20.44 -9.40
C GLY A 83 -68.39 20.15 -8.40
N PHE A 84 -67.93 18.90 -8.33
CA PHE A 84 -66.80 18.45 -7.51
C PHE A 84 -65.87 17.58 -8.36
N PHE A 85 -64.56 17.66 -8.09
CA PHE A 85 -63.59 16.78 -8.72
C PHE A 85 -63.84 15.33 -8.33
N GLN A 86 -64.00 14.45 -9.33
CA GLN A 86 -64.08 13.01 -9.10
C GLN A 86 -62.78 12.49 -8.46
N LYS A 87 -62.89 11.40 -7.69
CA LYS A 87 -61.73 10.70 -7.12
C LYS A 87 -61.83 9.21 -7.36
N ILE A 88 -60.70 8.58 -7.64
CA ILE A 88 -60.62 7.16 -7.97
C ILE A 88 -59.75 6.44 -6.94
N VAL A 89 -60.21 5.30 -6.44
CA VAL A 89 -59.46 4.41 -5.53
C VAL A 89 -59.40 3.02 -6.15
N ILE A 90 -58.23 2.41 -6.14
CA ILE A 90 -58.06 1.00 -6.56
C ILE A 90 -58.05 0.10 -5.33
N ILE A 91 -58.75 -1.03 -5.37
CA ILE A 91 -58.71 -2.06 -4.32
C ILE A 91 -58.26 -3.37 -4.94
N SER A 92 -57.10 -3.85 -4.50
CA SER A 92 -56.42 -5.04 -4.99
C SER A 92 -56.53 -6.14 -3.95
N THR A 93 -57.49 -7.05 -4.10
CA THR A 93 -57.79 -8.10 -3.12
C THR A 93 -56.97 -9.39 -3.31
N PHE A 94 -55.90 -9.33 -4.09
CA PHE A 94 -54.94 -10.42 -4.24
C PHE A 94 -54.20 -10.70 -2.93
N VAL A 95 -54.51 -11.85 -2.33
CA VAL A 95 -53.90 -12.36 -1.10
C VAL A 95 -53.31 -13.73 -1.43
N PRO A 96 -52.07 -14.08 -1.00
CA PRO A 96 -51.51 -15.40 -1.27
C PRO A 96 -52.41 -16.53 -0.76
N ASP A 97 -52.60 -17.58 -1.56
CA ASP A 97 -53.49 -18.71 -1.21
C ASP A 97 -53.13 -19.39 0.12
N GLU A 98 -51.87 -19.36 0.53
CA GLU A 98 -51.41 -19.87 1.82
C GLU A 98 -51.89 -19.03 3.00
N VAL A 99 -52.02 -17.71 2.81
CA VAL A 99 -52.60 -16.81 3.81
C VAL A 99 -54.10 -17.02 3.88
N LEU A 100 -54.80 -17.02 2.74
CA LEU A 100 -56.26 -17.25 2.71
C LEU A 100 -56.69 -18.61 3.29
N LYS A 101 -55.85 -19.65 3.23
CA LYS A 101 -56.12 -20.95 3.89
C LYS A 101 -56.04 -20.89 5.42
N ASN A 102 -55.29 -19.94 5.97
CA ASN A 102 -55.04 -19.80 7.41
C ASN A 102 -55.86 -18.64 8.03
N ASN A 103 -56.13 -17.60 7.25
CA ASN A 103 -56.86 -16.40 7.62
C ASN A 103 -57.58 -15.83 6.37
N ASP A 104 -58.86 -16.15 6.22
CA ASP A 104 -59.73 -15.61 5.18
C ASP A 104 -60.60 -14.44 5.67
N ARG A 105 -60.39 -13.96 6.90
CA ARG A 105 -61.31 -13.05 7.61
C ARG A 105 -60.61 -11.81 8.17
N PHE A 106 -60.10 -10.99 7.26
CA PHE A 106 -59.52 -9.69 7.59
C PHE A 106 -60.52 -8.74 8.25
N PRO A 107 -60.07 -7.85 9.16
CA PRO A 107 -60.93 -6.82 9.74
C PRO A 107 -61.41 -5.84 8.66
N PRO A 108 -62.64 -5.30 8.77
CA PRO A 108 -63.12 -4.26 7.86
C PRO A 108 -62.20 -3.03 7.88
N LEU A 109 -61.76 -2.57 6.72
CA LEU A 109 -60.86 -1.43 6.59
C LEU A 109 -61.68 -0.11 6.57
N PRO A 110 -61.51 0.80 7.55
CA PRO A 110 -62.18 2.09 7.54
C PRO A 110 -61.51 3.05 6.56
N PHE A 111 -62.28 3.62 5.64
CA PHE A 111 -61.79 4.58 4.64
C PHE A 111 -62.62 5.87 4.60
N VAL A 112 -61.97 7.03 4.69
CA VAL A 112 -62.62 8.35 4.60
C VAL A 112 -62.07 9.09 3.39
N LEU A 113 -62.97 9.61 2.55
CA LEU A 113 -62.61 10.33 1.34
C LEU A 113 -63.38 11.66 1.27
N ASN A 114 -62.66 12.75 0.97
CA ASN A 114 -63.23 14.09 0.81
C ASN A 114 -63.22 14.51 -0.66
N LEU A 115 -64.34 14.99 -1.19
CA LEU A 115 -64.44 15.57 -2.54
C LEU A 115 -64.20 17.09 -2.48
N PHE A 116 -63.33 17.57 -3.37
CA PHE A 116 -63.02 18.99 -3.50
C PHE A 116 -63.93 19.64 -4.53
N LYS A 117 -64.39 20.86 -4.23
CA LYS A 117 -65.24 21.60 -5.17
C LYS A 117 -64.45 21.88 -6.45
N GLU A 118 -65.10 21.66 -7.58
CA GLU A 118 -64.53 21.91 -8.90
C GLU A 118 -64.34 23.41 -9.14
N VAL A 119 -63.32 23.75 -9.91
CA VAL A 119 -63.06 25.10 -10.42
C VAL A 119 -63.15 25.04 -11.93
N ASP A 120 -63.93 25.94 -12.51
CA ASP A 120 -64.09 26.02 -13.96
C ASP A 120 -62.81 26.52 -14.64
N GLU A 121 -62.67 26.21 -15.93
CA GLU A 121 -61.59 26.66 -16.82
C GLU A 121 -60.15 26.13 -16.55
N ILE A 122 -59.89 25.36 -15.48
CA ILE A 122 -58.57 24.70 -15.28
C ILE A 122 -58.50 23.30 -15.87
N ASP A 123 -57.28 22.82 -16.18
CA ASP A 123 -57.02 21.44 -16.60
C ASP A 123 -57.41 20.46 -15.48
N LYS A 124 -58.21 19.44 -15.83
CA LYS A 124 -58.80 18.46 -14.91
C LYS A 124 -58.16 17.07 -15.04
N THR A 125 -57.20 16.89 -15.94
CA THR A 125 -56.57 15.58 -16.25
C THR A 125 -55.95 14.91 -15.03
N PHE A 126 -55.46 15.67 -14.04
CA PHE A 126 -54.93 15.11 -12.79
C PHE A 126 -55.96 14.26 -12.01
N THR A 127 -57.27 14.49 -12.20
CA THR A 127 -58.35 13.78 -11.48
C THR A 127 -58.74 12.41 -12.06
N ILE A 128 -58.15 12.01 -13.19
CA ILE A 128 -58.37 10.66 -13.77
C ILE A 128 -57.41 9.61 -13.17
N LYS A 129 -56.39 10.06 -12.43
CA LYS A 129 -55.43 9.20 -11.73
C LYS A 129 -56.01 8.70 -10.39
N PRO A 130 -55.72 7.47 -9.95
CA PRO A 130 -56.11 7.01 -8.63
C PRO A 130 -55.42 7.83 -7.52
N VAL A 131 -56.19 8.22 -6.50
CA VAL A 131 -55.65 8.94 -5.33
C VAL A 131 -55.08 7.99 -4.27
N ALA A 132 -55.51 6.72 -4.27
CA ALA A 132 -55.01 5.68 -3.38
C ALA A 132 -55.18 4.26 -3.96
N ARG A 133 -54.37 3.31 -3.47
CA ARG A 133 -54.53 1.87 -3.67
C ARG A 133 -54.59 1.16 -2.32
N ILE A 134 -55.63 0.36 -2.12
CA ILE A 134 -55.75 -0.58 -1.01
C ILE A 134 -55.26 -1.94 -1.49
N PHE A 135 -54.37 -2.59 -0.75
CA PHE A 135 -53.77 -3.87 -1.14
C PHE A 135 -53.37 -4.70 0.09
N TYR A 136 -53.20 -6.01 -0.09
CA TYR A 136 -52.69 -6.87 0.97
C TYR A 136 -51.18 -6.67 1.18
N ASN A 137 -50.79 -6.28 2.40
CA ASN A 137 -49.41 -6.04 2.78
C ASN A 137 -48.89 -7.20 3.63
N ALA A 138 -48.10 -8.08 3.00
CA ALA A 138 -47.54 -9.28 3.63
C ALA A 138 -46.63 -9.02 4.86
N ARG A 139 -46.18 -7.76 5.10
CA ARG A 139 -45.40 -7.41 6.29
C ARG A 139 -46.26 -7.25 7.55
N ILE A 140 -47.54 -6.94 7.39
CA ILE A 140 -48.50 -6.74 8.50
C ILE A 140 -49.62 -7.79 8.52
N ASP A 141 -49.58 -8.77 7.60
CA ASP A 141 -50.59 -9.81 7.41
C ASP A 141 -52.03 -9.26 7.35
N ASN A 142 -52.19 -8.12 6.65
CA ASN A 142 -53.45 -7.39 6.58
C ASN A 142 -53.49 -6.44 5.37
N PHE A 143 -54.66 -5.89 5.08
CA PHE A 143 -54.82 -4.85 4.07
C PHE A 143 -54.31 -3.49 4.56
N ASP A 144 -53.58 -2.83 3.68
CA ASP A 144 -52.96 -1.51 3.87
C ASP A 144 -53.39 -0.56 2.74
N ALA A 145 -53.18 0.74 2.92
CA ALA A 145 -53.57 1.77 1.96
C ALA A 145 -52.39 2.68 1.60
N GLU A 146 -51.91 2.58 0.35
CA GLU A 146 -50.96 3.51 -0.22
C GLU A 146 -51.70 4.71 -0.81
N ILE A 147 -51.40 5.92 -0.31
CA ILE A 147 -51.99 7.17 -0.79
C ILE A 147 -51.05 7.79 -1.82
N TYR A 148 -51.45 7.80 -3.09
CA TYR A 148 -50.68 8.39 -4.19
C TYR A 148 -50.76 9.92 -4.21
N PHE A 149 -51.94 10.46 -3.88
CA PHE A 149 -52.16 11.89 -3.79
C PHE A 149 -52.91 12.21 -2.50
N SER A 150 -52.21 12.83 -1.55
CA SER A 150 -52.85 13.33 -0.33
C SER A 150 -53.80 14.49 -0.64
N ASP A 151 -54.77 14.68 0.24
CA ASP A 151 -55.72 15.79 0.16
C ASP A 151 -55.04 17.17 0.15
N THR A 152 -53.85 17.30 0.75
CA THR A 152 -53.03 18.52 0.68
C THR A 152 -52.43 18.71 -0.72
N GLN A 153 -51.75 17.69 -1.25
CA GLN A 153 -51.13 17.74 -2.58
C GLN A 153 -52.16 17.99 -3.68
N LEU A 154 -53.37 17.44 -3.55
CA LEU A 154 -54.43 17.68 -4.53
C LEU A 154 -54.95 19.12 -4.49
N ARG A 155 -54.97 19.77 -3.30
CA ARG A 155 -55.26 21.22 -3.21
C ARG A 155 -54.14 22.08 -3.79
N GLU A 156 -52.88 21.68 -3.62
CA GLU A 156 -51.72 22.36 -4.22
C GLU A 156 -51.79 22.30 -5.75
N GLN A 157 -52.04 21.13 -6.34
CA GLN A 157 -52.23 20.96 -7.79
C GLN A 157 -53.40 21.79 -8.34
N ILE A 158 -54.52 21.86 -7.61
CA ILE A 158 -55.64 22.74 -7.97
C ILE A 158 -55.21 24.21 -7.99
N GLN A 159 -54.38 24.66 -7.03
CA GLN A 159 -53.87 26.04 -7.05
C GLN A 159 -52.85 26.29 -8.18
N GLU A 160 -51.95 25.35 -8.45
CA GLU A 160 -50.97 25.47 -9.54
C GLU A 160 -51.66 25.57 -10.91
N ALA A 161 -52.67 24.74 -11.17
CA ALA A 161 -53.47 24.80 -12.39
C ALA A 161 -54.23 26.14 -12.55
N ILE A 162 -54.72 26.72 -11.45
CA ILE A 162 -55.31 28.07 -11.46
C ILE A 162 -54.24 29.12 -11.82
N GLN A 163 -53.04 29.05 -11.24
CA GLN A 163 -51.97 30.00 -11.54
C GLN A 163 -51.46 29.89 -12.98
N GLN A 164 -51.33 28.67 -13.52
CA GLN A 164 -50.96 28.45 -14.92
C GLN A 164 -52.00 29.03 -15.89
N ASN A 165 -53.29 28.85 -15.63
CA ASN A 165 -54.34 29.41 -16.49
C ASN A 165 -54.37 30.95 -16.42
N LEU A 166 -54.12 31.54 -15.24
CA LEU A 166 -53.95 32.99 -15.08
C LEU A 166 -52.73 33.54 -15.84
N ALA A 167 -51.63 32.78 -15.92
CA ALA A 167 -50.46 33.14 -16.73
C ALA A 167 -50.76 33.08 -18.24
N LEU A 168 -51.40 32.01 -18.71
CA LEU A 168 -51.85 31.87 -20.11
C LEU A 168 -52.84 32.98 -20.52
N ALA A 169 -53.72 33.40 -19.61
CA ALA A 169 -54.64 34.51 -19.83
C ALA A 169 -53.93 35.88 -19.93
N ALA A 170 -52.76 36.04 -19.33
CA ALA A 170 -51.93 37.24 -19.48
C ALA A 170 -51.19 37.27 -20.82
N GLU A 171 -50.72 36.11 -21.29
CA GLU A 171 -49.98 35.94 -22.55
C GLU A 171 -50.87 36.12 -23.81
N ARG A 172 -52.15 35.74 -23.72
CA ARG A 172 -53.17 35.96 -24.78
C ARG A 172 -53.45 37.44 -25.12
N LYS A 173 -52.92 38.42 -24.38
CA LYS A 173 -53.16 39.86 -24.62
C LYS A 173 -52.23 40.51 -25.65
N THR A 174 -51.23 39.80 -26.17
CA THR A 174 -50.10 40.41 -26.89
C THR A 174 -49.90 40.01 -28.36
N ILE A 175 -50.76 39.18 -28.96
CA ILE A 175 -50.53 38.58 -30.29
C ILE A 175 -51.64 38.96 -31.29
N SER A 176 -51.31 38.99 -32.59
CA SER A 176 -52.21 39.45 -33.65
C SER A 176 -53.10 38.34 -34.24
N LYS A 177 -54.21 38.75 -34.86
CA LYS A 177 -55.26 37.85 -35.37
C LYS A 177 -54.84 36.96 -36.56
N ALA A 178 -53.65 37.15 -37.10
CA ALA A 178 -53.10 36.28 -38.16
C ALA A 178 -52.41 35.05 -37.55
N ASP A 179 -51.72 35.24 -36.43
CA ASP A 179 -50.93 34.21 -35.74
C ASP A 179 -51.84 33.19 -35.03
N GLU A 180 -53.07 33.59 -34.65
CA GLU A 180 -54.09 32.72 -34.05
C GLU A 180 -54.45 31.50 -34.93
N LEU A 181 -54.47 31.67 -36.26
CA LEU A 181 -54.86 30.60 -37.20
C LEU A 181 -53.75 29.58 -37.44
N GLU A 182 -52.50 30.04 -37.50
CA GLU A 182 -51.33 29.17 -37.65
C GLU A 182 -51.08 28.39 -36.34
N HIS A 183 -51.18 29.07 -35.20
CA HIS A 183 -51.08 28.41 -33.90
C HIS A 183 -52.20 27.40 -33.64
N ALA A 184 -53.44 27.68 -34.07
CA ALA A 184 -54.55 26.72 -33.98
C ALA A 184 -54.36 25.48 -34.87
N ALA A 185 -53.69 25.63 -36.02
CA ALA A 185 -53.34 24.48 -36.88
C ALA A 185 -52.24 23.62 -36.24
N LEU A 186 -51.24 24.23 -35.60
CA LEU A 186 -50.19 23.53 -34.85
C LEU A 186 -50.74 22.81 -33.62
N GLU A 187 -51.62 23.43 -32.83
CA GLU A 187 -52.32 22.78 -31.69
C GLU A 187 -53.11 21.55 -32.16
N LYS A 188 -53.86 21.67 -33.27
CA LYS A 188 -54.62 20.53 -33.81
C LYS A 188 -53.71 19.38 -34.26
N ALA A 189 -52.58 19.68 -34.90
CA ALA A 189 -51.60 18.66 -35.30
C ALA A 189 -50.92 18.00 -34.09
N TYR A 190 -50.69 18.76 -33.02
CA TYR A 190 -50.18 18.26 -31.75
C TYR A 190 -51.19 17.32 -31.07
N ASP A 191 -52.45 17.72 -30.96
CA ASP A 191 -53.52 16.89 -30.40
C ASP A 191 -53.72 15.57 -31.18
N GLU A 192 -53.64 15.62 -32.52
CA GLU A 192 -53.69 14.43 -33.37
C GLU A 192 -52.48 13.50 -33.15
N ALA A 193 -51.26 14.05 -33.05
CA ALA A 193 -50.05 13.27 -32.77
C ALA A 193 -50.07 12.63 -31.35
N ILE A 194 -50.62 13.33 -30.35
CA ILE A 194 -50.85 12.79 -29.01
C ILE A 194 -51.89 11.65 -29.03
N ALA A 195 -53.01 11.83 -29.72
CA ALA A 195 -54.05 10.81 -29.82
C ALA A 195 -53.55 9.54 -30.53
N ASP A 196 -52.77 9.68 -31.59
CA ASP A 196 -52.06 8.56 -32.24
C ASP A 196 -51.09 7.86 -31.26
N ALA A 197 -50.29 8.63 -30.51
CA ALA A 197 -49.30 8.10 -29.57
C ALA A 197 -49.95 7.26 -28.45
N ASP A 198 -50.99 7.79 -27.81
CA ASP A 198 -51.74 7.06 -26.77
C ASP A 198 -52.50 5.86 -27.38
N ALA A 199 -52.95 5.92 -28.64
CA ALA A 199 -53.55 4.78 -29.34
C ALA A 199 -52.54 3.65 -29.67
N PHE A 200 -51.29 3.97 -30.00
CA PHE A 200 -50.21 2.99 -30.13
C PHE A 200 -49.80 2.41 -28.77
N TYR A 201 -49.73 3.25 -27.74
CA TYR A 201 -49.46 2.83 -26.36
C TYR A 201 -50.48 1.78 -25.88
N HIS A 202 -51.77 2.02 -26.08
CA HIS A 202 -52.83 1.08 -25.71
C HIS A 202 -52.82 -0.25 -26.51
N LYS A 203 -52.09 -0.32 -27.62
CA LYS A 203 -51.83 -1.58 -28.36
C LYS A 203 -50.54 -2.28 -27.94
N ASN A 204 -49.79 -1.71 -26.99
CA ASN A 204 -48.43 -2.10 -26.60
C ASN A 204 -47.38 -1.91 -27.72
N GLU A 205 -47.67 -1.07 -28.72
CA GLU A 205 -46.75 -0.73 -29.81
C GLU A 205 -45.80 0.42 -29.37
N PHE A 206 -45.08 0.21 -28.26
CA PHE A 206 -44.40 1.27 -27.49
C PHE A 206 -43.40 2.11 -28.31
N GLN A 207 -42.69 1.51 -29.27
CA GLN A 207 -41.78 2.25 -30.14
C GLN A 207 -42.53 3.22 -31.07
N LEU A 208 -43.67 2.80 -31.64
CA LEU A 208 -44.51 3.66 -32.49
C LEU A 208 -45.18 4.77 -31.66
N ALA A 209 -45.54 4.48 -30.42
CA ALA A 209 -46.03 5.49 -29.47
C ALA A 209 -44.96 6.55 -29.16
N ILE A 210 -43.71 6.15 -28.90
CA ILE A 210 -42.58 7.08 -28.71
C ILE A 210 -42.36 7.97 -29.93
N ASP A 211 -42.39 7.40 -31.13
CA ASP A 211 -42.16 8.17 -32.35
C ASP A 211 -43.30 9.17 -32.63
N LYS A 212 -44.54 8.85 -32.24
CA LYS A 212 -45.66 9.80 -32.25
C LYS A 212 -45.60 10.88 -31.16
N PHE A 213 -45.16 10.54 -29.94
CA PHE A 213 -44.88 11.58 -28.93
C PHE A 213 -43.72 12.50 -29.35
N ARG A 214 -42.73 12.01 -30.11
CA ARG A 214 -41.67 12.83 -30.71
C ARG A 214 -42.20 13.75 -31.82
N GLU A 215 -43.16 13.28 -32.62
CA GLU A 215 -43.87 14.11 -33.60
C GLU A 215 -44.59 15.29 -32.88
N ALA A 216 -45.32 15.01 -31.80
CA ALA A 216 -45.94 16.05 -30.97
C ALA A 216 -44.90 17.01 -30.34
N LEU A 217 -43.79 16.48 -29.81
CA LEU A 217 -42.74 17.31 -29.21
C LEU A 217 -42.02 18.21 -30.23
N ASN A 218 -41.90 17.79 -31.49
CA ASN A 218 -41.36 18.63 -32.56
C ASN A 218 -42.28 19.80 -32.92
N LEU A 219 -43.59 19.69 -32.70
CA LEU A 219 -44.55 20.77 -32.92
C LEU A 219 -44.51 21.80 -31.78
N PHE A 220 -44.35 21.36 -30.52
CA PHE A 220 -44.18 22.22 -29.36
C PHE A 220 -43.12 21.67 -28.38
N PRO A 221 -41.83 22.03 -28.55
CA PRO A 221 -40.72 21.47 -27.76
C PRO A 221 -40.78 21.72 -26.25
N ASP A 222 -41.46 22.79 -25.84
CA ASP A 222 -41.58 23.20 -24.44
C ASP A 222 -42.74 22.52 -23.69
N ARG A 223 -43.59 21.74 -24.38
CA ARG A 223 -44.69 20.99 -23.74
C ARG A 223 -44.11 19.81 -22.95
N PRO A 224 -44.38 19.66 -21.64
CA PRO A 224 -43.80 18.59 -20.84
C PRO A 224 -44.41 17.21 -21.14
N TYR A 225 -45.71 17.15 -21.47
CA TYR A 225 -46.43 15.88 -21.61
C TYR A 225 -45.82 14.87 -22.60
N PRO A 226 -45.53 15.20 -23.88
CA PRO A 226 -44.92 14.24 -24.78
C PRO A 226 -43.50 13.85 -24.34
N ARG A 227 -42.74 14.79 -23.77
CA ARG A 227 -41.37 14.55 -23.28
C ARG A 227 -41.35 13.55 -22.13
N ASP A 228 -42.24 13.73 -21.16
CA ASP A 228 -42.30 12.88 -19.97
C ASP A 228 -42.91 11.50 -20.33
N ARG A 229 -43.84 11.43 -21.31
CA ARG A 229 -44.33 10.16 -21.86
C ARG A 229 -43.29 9.41 -22.69
N ILE A 230 -42.42 10.11 -23.45
CA ILE A 230 -41.27 9.47 -24.11
C ILE A 230 -40.35 8.82 -23.06
N ALA A 231 -40.04 9.52 -21.97
CA ALA A 231 -39.22 8.97 -20.89
C ALA A 231 -39.89 7.74 -20.23
N GLU A 232 -41.17 7.85 -19.86
CA GLU A 232 -41.95 6.74 -19.29
C GLU A 232 -41.97 5.51 -20.22
N LEU A 233 -42.15 5.70 -21.52
CA LEU A 233 -42.16 4.60 -22.49
C LEU A 233 -40.78 4.04 -22.80
N GLN A 234 -39.73 4.85 -22.71
CA GLN A 234 -38.34 4.37 -22.79
C GLN A 234 -37.98 3.55 -21.55
N ASP A 235 -38.43 3.95 -20.36
CA ASP A 235 -38.27 3.18 -19.13
C ASP A 235 -39.10 1.88 -19.16
N VAL A 236 -40.32 1.90 -19.72
CA VAL A 236 -41.13 0.69 -19.94
C VAL A 236 -40.48 -0.25 -20.97
N LEU A 237 -39.92 0.27 -22.07
CA LEU A 237 -39.14 -0.55 -23.01
C LEU A 237 -37.88 -1.12 -22.35
N ALA A 238 -37.12 -0.33 -21.59
CA ALA A 238 -35.94 -0.80 -20.85
C ALA A 238 -36.30 -1.85 -19.78
N ALA A 239 -37.46 -1.72 -19.14
CA ALA A 239 -37.99 -2.71 -18.19
C ALA A 239 -38.51 -3.98 -18.88
N LEU A 240 -38.94 -3.89 -20.14
CA LEU A 240 -39.29 -5.04 -20.99
C LEU A 240 -38.05 -5.69 -21.64
N GLU A 241 -36.95 -4.93 -21.80
CA GLU A 241 -35.62 -5.42 -22.22
C GLU A 241 -34.85 -6.15 -21.11
N LEU A 242 -35.36 -6.20 -19.87
CA LEU A 242 -34.84 -7.07 -18.80
C LEU A 242 -35.18 -8.53 -19.10
N THR A 243 -34.39 -9.14 -19.98
CA THR A 243 -34.52 -10.54 -20.37
C THR A 243 -34.18 -11.51 -19.24
N GLU A 244 -34.68 -12.73 -19.36
CA GLU A 244 -34.32 -13.86 -18.49
C GLU A 244 -32.80 -14.09 -18.43
N ASP A 245 -32.07 -13.74 -19.51
CA ASP A 245 -30.61 -13.83 -19.59
C ASP A 245 -29.87 -12.79 -18.73
N VAL A 246 -30.44 -11.61 -18.42
CA VAL A 246 -29.81 -10.65 -17.49
C VAL A 246 -29.89 -11.16 -16.06
N GLU A 247 -31.06 -11.68 -15.65
CA GLU A 247 -31.25 -12.26 -14.32
C GLU A 247 -30.44 -13.57 -14.14
N LYS A 248 -30.27 -14.33 -15.22
CA LYS A 248 -29.37 -15.49 -15.29
C LYS A 248 -27.90 -15.06 -15.20
N SER A 249 -27.47 -14.05 -15.96
CA SER A 249 -26.10 -13.51 -15.90
C SER A 249 -25.73 -13.02 -14.50
N TYR A 250 -26.67 -12.36 -13.81
CA TYR A 250 -26.52 -11.99 -12.40
C TYR A 250 -26.35 -13.24 -11.50
N ARG A 251 -27.23 -14.25 -11.64
CA ARG A 251 -27.13 -15.51 -10.87
C ARG A 251 -25.83 -16.27 -11.13
N GLU A 252 -25.36 -16.31 -12.37
CA GLU A 252 -24.09 -16.93 -12.77
C GLU A 252 -22.89 -16.18 -12.16
N ALA A 253 -22.89 -14.85 -12.18
CA ALA A 253 -21.85 -14.04 -11.53
C ALA A 253 -21.79 -14.25 -10.00
N ILE A 254 -22.94 -14.34 -9.33
CA ILE A 254 -23.04 -14.66 -7.90
C ILE A 254 -22.56 -16.08 -7.59
N ALA A 255 -22.96 -17.07 -8.40
CA ALA A 255 -22.55 -18.47 -8.22
C ALA A 255 -21.04 -18.63 -8.41
N GLU A 256 -20.46 -18.01 -9.44
CA GLU A 256 -19.04 -18.02 -9.73
C GLU A 256 -18.22 -17.31 -8.64
N GLY A 257 -18.69 -16.15 -8.16
CA GLY A 257 -18.07 -15.44 -7.03
C GLY A 257 -18.05 -16.28 -5.75
N ASN A 258 -19.15 -16.97 -5.46
CA ASN A 258 -19.25 -17.88 -4.32
C ASN A 258 -18.32 -19.10 -4.44
N ARG A 259 -18.22 -19.68 -5.63
CA ARG A 259 -17.32 -20.80 -5.91
C ARG A 259 -15.86 -20.40 -5.74
N LEU A 260 -15.44 -19.31 -6.39
CA LEU A 260 -14.06 -18.79 -6.32
C LEU A 260 -13.68 -18.35 -4.90
N PHE A 261 -14.62 -17.75 -4.15
CA PHE A 261 -14.43 -17.42 -2.74
C PHE A 261 -14.17 -18.68 -1.89
N THR A 262 -14.95 -19.74 -2.10
CA THR A 262 -14.80 -21.01 -1.39
C THR A 262 -13.49 -21.73 -1.76
N GLU A 263 -13.03 -21.56 -3.01
CA GLU A 263 -11.72 -22.01 -3.49
C GLU A 263 -10.54 -21.14 -3.02
N THR A 264 -10.79 -20.09 -2.20
CA THR A 264 -9.79 -19.09 -1.75
C THR A 264 -9.12 -18.29 -2.87
N ARG A 265 -9.75 -18.28 -4.06
CA ARG A 265 -9.35 -17.50 -5.24
C ARG A 265 -9.99 -16.12 -5.19
N TYR A 266 -9.57 -15.34 -4.19
CA TYR A 266 -10.21 -14.07 -3.85
C TYR A 266 -10.11 -13.01 -4.96
N ASP A 267 -9.06 -13.06 -5.78
CA ASP A 267 -8.88 -12.25 -6.99
C ASP A 267 -10.02 -12.45 -8.00
N GLY A 268 -10.33 -13.71 -8.31
CA GLY A 268 -11.43 -14.07 -9.19
C GLY A 268 -12.80 -13.81 -8.55
N ALA A 269 -12.93 -14.02 -7.24
CA ALA A 269 -14.15 -13.74 -6.50
C ALA A 269 -14.50 -12.24 -6.54
N VAL A 270 -13.52 -11.35 -6.33
CA VAL A 270 -13.64 -9.90 -6.48
C VAL A 270 -14.20 -9.53 -7.86
N ALA A 271 -13.60 -10.07 -8.94
CA ALA A 271 -14.06 -9.79 -10.30
C ALA A 271 -15.46 -10.35 -10.62
N ALA A 272 -15.87 -11.45 -10.00
CA ALA A 272 -17.20 -12.03 -10.16
C ALA A 272 -18.28 -11.24 -9.40
N TYR A 273 -18.03 -10.85 -8.15
CA TYR A 273 -18.95 -10.01 -7.38
C TYR A 273 -19.03 -8.57 -7.92
N GLN A 274 -17.93 -8.02 -8.47
CA GLN A 274 -17.98 -6.73 -9.16
C GLN A 274 -18.90 -6.80 -10.38
N ARG A 275 -18.77 -7.82 -11.24
CA ARG A 275 -19.72 -8.03 -12.36
C ARG A 275 -21.16 -8.18 -11.90
N ALA A 276 -21.41 -8.83 -10.76
CA ALA A 276 -22.76 -8.91 -10.20
C ALA A 276 -23.30 -7.54 -9.75
N LEU A 277 -22.45 -6.64 -9.25
CA LEU A 277 -22.80 -5.25 -8.94
C LEU A 277 -22.91 -4.37 -10.19
N ASP A 278 -22.14 -4.62 -11.24
CA ASP A 278 -22.27 -3.90 -12.51
C ASP A 278 -23.64 -4.20 -13.17
N ILE A 279 -24.21 -5.40 -12.92
CA ILE A 279 -25.58 -5.76 -13.31
C ILE A 279 -26.63 -5.26 -12.28
N LYS A 280 -26.33 -5.30 -10.97
CA LYS A 280 -27.23 -4.85 -9.88
C LYS A 280 -26.48 -4.02 -8.83
N ALA A 281 -26.28 -2.73 -9.11
CA ALA A 281 -25.45 -1.83 -8.30
C ALA A 281 -25.84 -1.73 -6.82
N ASN A 282 -27.12 -1.98 -6.50
CA ASN A 282 -27.68 -1.91 -5.16
C ASN A 282 -27.79 -3.26 -4.42
N ASP A 283 -27.27 -4.36 -4.99
CA ASP A 283 -27.31 -5.65 -4.29
C ASP A 283 -26.39 -5.68 -3.06
N LYS A 284 -26.98 -5.96 -1.90
CA LYS A 284 -26.26 -6.01 -0.62
C LYS A 284 -25.35 -7.22 -0.53
N TYR A 285 -25.77 -8.37 -1.06
CA TYR A 285 -25.05 -9.63 -0.92
C TYR A 285 -23.72 -9.59 -1.69
N ALA A 286 -23.76 -9.20 -2.97
CA ALA A 286 -22.56 -9.02 -3.79
C ALA A 286 -21.59 -8.00 -3.17
N ARG A 287 -22.10 -6.90 -2.61
CA ARG A 287 -21.29 -5.85 -1.96
C ARG A 287 -20.58 -6.33 -0.70
N ASP A 288 -21.28 -7.03 0.20
CA ASP A 288 -20.68 -7.58 1.41
C ASP A 288 -19.59 -8.62 1.06
N ARG A 289 -19.87 -9.49 0.07
CA ARG A 289 -18.94 -10.54 -0.37
C ARG A 289 -17.74 -9.99 -1.15
N LEU A 290 -17.91 -8.92 -1.92
CA LEU A 290 -16.82 -8.18 -2.56
C LEU A 290 -15.86 -7.61 -1.50
N ASN A 291 -16.40 -6.98 -0.45
CA ASN A 291 -15.61 -6.42 0.65
C ASN A 291 -14.86 -7.51 1.44
N GLU A 292 -15.53 -8.64 1.73
CA GLU A 292 -14.93 -9.81 2.37
C GLU A 292 -13.80 -10.40 1.52
N SER A 293 -14.04 -10.57 0.21
CA SER A 293 -13.05 -11.07 -0.75
C SER A 293 -11.83 -10.16 -0.83
N ASN A 294 -12.02 -8.84 -0.93
CA ASN A 294 -10.92 -7.88 -0.95
C ASN A 294 -10.08 -7.94 0.33
N ARG A 295 -10.70 -8.06 1.50
CA ARG A 295 -9.99 -8.21 2.78
C ARG A 295 -9.12 -9.48 2.82
N LEU A 296 -9.68 -10.61 2.37
CA LEU A 296 -8.98 -11.90 2.36
C LEU A 296 -7.89 -11.94 1.28
N LEU A 297 -8.09 -11.29 0.13
CA LEU A 297 -7.07 -11.10 -0.91
C LEU A 297 -5.87 -10.31 -0.37
N VAL A 298 -6.10 -9.18 0.31
CA VAL A 298 -5.02 -8.41 0.95
C VAL A 298 -4.29 -9.25 1.98
N GLN A 299 -5.01 -10.00 2.84
CA GLN A 299 -4.39 -10.88 3.82
C GLN A 299 -3.51 -11.97 3.16
N GLN A 300 -3.98 -12.57 2.07
CA GLN A 300 -3.21 -13.55 1.28
C GLN A 300 -1.97 -12.91 0.64
N GLN A 301 -2.09 -11.70 0.09
CA GLN A 301 -0.95 -10.95 -0.49
C GLN A 301 0.08 -10.55 0.58
N THR A 302 -0.36 -10.09 1.76
CA THR A 302 0.52 -9.83 2.92
C THR A 302 1.27 -11.10 3.33
N GLN A 303 0.59 -12.25 3.42
CA GLN A 303 1.22 -13.52 3.76
C GLN A 303 2.21 -14.00 2.69
N LEU A 304 1.86 -13.88 1.40
CA LEU A 304 2.76 -14.21 0.29
C LEU A 304 4.01 -13.32 0.31
N ARG A 305 3.85 -12.01 0.52
CA ARG A 305 4.97 -11.06 0.58
C ARG A 305 5.86 -11.32 1.81
N TYR A 306 5.28 -11.67 2.95
CA TYR A 306 6.03 -12.12 4.12
C TYR A 306 6.83 -13.38 3.82
N ASN A 307 6.20 -14.42 3.24
CA ASN A 307 6.87 -15.67 2.88
C ASN A 307 8.02 -15.45 1.88
N GLU A 308 7.82 -14.58 0.90
CA GLU A 308 8.84 -14.18 -0.09
C GLU A 308 10.04 -13.50 0.58
N LEU A 309 9.79 -12.52 1.46
CA LEU A 309 10.83 -11.81 2.22
C LEU A 309 11.59 -12.76 3.16
N ILE A 310 10.90 -13.71 3.79
CA ILE A 310 11.54 -14.76 4.60
C ILE A 310 12.42 -15.65 3.72
N ALA A 311 11.95 -16.14 2.57
CA ALA A 311 12.75 -16.99 1.69
C ALA A 311 14.00 -16.27 1.17
N GLN A 312 13.89 -14.97 0.82
CA GLN A 312 15.03 -14.14 0.44
C GLN A 312 15.99 -13.90 1.61
N ALA A 313 15.46 -13.62 2.82
CA ALA A 313 16.28 -13.41 4.02
C ALA A 313 17.03 -14.68 4.44
N ASP A 314 16.36 -15.84 4.40
CA ASP A 314 16.95 -17.16 4.62
C ASP A 314 18.03 -17.45 3.57
N GLN A 315 17.79 -17.15 2.29
CA GLN A 315 18.78 -17.31 1.21
C GLN A 315 20.03 -16.44 1.45
N GLN A 316 19.85 -15.15 1.77
CA GLN A 316 20.97 -14.24 2.06
C GLN A 316 21.72 -14.68 3.33
N PHE A 317 21.00 -15.16 4.36
CA PHE A 317 21.60 -15.66 5.59
C PHE A 317 22.44 -16.91 5.34
N ASN A 318 21.92 -17.86 4.55
CA ASN A 318 22.63 -19.08 4.14
C ASN A 318 23.82 -18.77 3.22
N ALA A 319 23.76 -17.69 2.43
CA ALA A 319 24.89 -17.15 1.67
C ALA A 319 25.90 -16.36 2.54
N ASN A 320 25.71 -16.31 3.86
CA ASN A 320 26.51 -15.51 4.81
C ASN A 320 26.53 -13.99 4.51
N ALA A 321 25.56 -13.51 3.73
CA ALA A 321 25.32 -12.09 3.46
C ALA A 321 24.50 -11.48 4.61
N LEU A 322 25.14 -11.42 5.79
CA LEU A 322 24.47 -11.14 7.06
C LEU A 322 23.68 -9.82 7.07
N GLN A 323 24.23 -8.73 6.54
CA GLN A 323 23.54 -7.43 6.56
C GLN A 323 22.34 -7.40 5.59
N PRO A 324 22.43 -7.79 4.30
CA PRO A 324 21.26 -7.97 3.44
C PRO A 324 20.18 -8.89 4.03
N ALA A 325 20.57 -10.00 4.66
CA ALA A 325 19.65 -10.90 5.34
C ALA A 325 18.89 -10.19 6.47
N ARG A 326 19.62 -9.45 7.32
CA ARG A 326 19.06 -8.67 8.44
C ARG A 326 18.00 -7.68 7.97
N ASP A 327 18.31 -6.95 6.90
CA ASP A 327 17.43 -5.90 6.37
C ASP A 327 16.17 -6.49 5.72
N LEU A 328 16.27 -7.69 5.12
CA LEU A 328 15.10 -8.45 4.64
C LEU A 328 14.25 -9.02 5.78
N TYR A 329 14.84 -9.52 6.87
CA TYR A 329 14.06 -9.93 8.06
C TYR A 329 13.37 -8.72 8.75
N ILE A 330 13.97 -7.53 8.72
CA ILE A 330 13.34 -6.30 9.21
C ILE A 330 12.14 -5.91 8.33
N GLN A 331 12.27 -6.04 7.01
CA GLN A 331 11.14 -5.87 6.09
C GLN A 331 10.04 -6.90 6.36
N ALA A 332 10.38 -8.19 6.52
CA ALA A 332 9.42 -9.24 6.86
C ALA A 332 8.66 -8.93 8.16
N LYS A 333 9.38 -8.49 9.21
CA LYS A 333 8.79 -8.04 10.48
C LYS A 333 7.91 -6.80 10.33
N THR A 334 8.16 -5.96 9.34
CA THR A 334 7.29 -4.79 9.06
C THR A 334 6.00 -5.22 8.36
N VAL A 335 6.03 -6.30 7.58
CA VAL A 335 4.85 -6.88 6.90
C VAL A 335 3.97 -7.70 7.86
N LEU A 336 4.56 -8.48 8.77
CA LEU A 336 3.86 -9.18 9.87
C LEU A 336 4.67 -9.03 11.19
N PRO A 337 4.29 -8.12 12.10
CA PRO A 337 5.10 -7.78 13.28
C PRO A 337 5.00 -8.78 14.44
N ASP A 338 3.91 -9.55 14.51
CA ASP A 338 3.68 -10.53 15.58
C ASP A 338 4.45 -11.85 15.35
N GLU A 339 5.05 -12.02 14.16
CA GLU A 339 5.81 -13.21 13.82
C GLU A 339 7.18 -13.27 14.52
N ALA A 340 7.36 -14.32 15.33
CA ALA A 340 8.56 -14.49 16.14
C ALA A 340 9.82 -14.79 15.31
N TYR A 341 9.67 -15.43 14.14
CA TYR A 341 10.79 -15.95 13.34
C TYR A 341 11.79 -14.87 12.88
N PRO A 342 11.39 -13.77 12.18
CA PRO A 342 12.33 -12.73 11.79
C PRO A 342 13.05 -12.09 12.99
N THR A 343 12.35 -11.89 14.12
CA THR A 343 12.98 -11.37 15.34
C THR A 343 14.07 -12.30 15.88
N GLN A 344 13.85 -13.62 15.84
CA GLN A 344 14.87 -14.60 16.25
C GLN A 344 16.09 -14.60 15.33
N GLN A 345 15.90 -14.45 14.00
CA GLN A 345 16.99 -14.43 13.04
C GLN A 345 17.80 -13.11 13.08
N ILE A 346 17.14 -11.95 13.23
CA ILE A 346 17.82 -10.66 13.48
C ILE A 346 18.73 -10.79 14.71
N ASN A 347 18.22 -11.34 15.82
CA ASN A 347 18.99 -11.55 17.05
C ASN A 347 20.13 -12.59 16.93
N ARG A 348 20.13 -13.45 15.90
CA ARG A 348 21.26 -14.34 15.57
C ARG A 348 22.30 -13.62 14.72
N ILE A 349 21.84 -12.89 13.71
CA ILE A 349 22.68 -12.06 12.84
C ILE A 349 23.43 -11.00 13.65
N ASP A 350 22.75 -10.27 14.55
CA ASP A 350 23.38 -9.24 15.38
C ASP A 350 24.51 -9.79 16.26
N ARG A 351 24.40 -11.05 16.71
CA ARG A 351 25.48 -11.75 17.43
C ARG A 351 26.65 -12.10 16.50
N GLN A 352 26.37 -12.60 15.30
CA GLN A 352 27.41 -12.94 14.31
C GLN A 352 28.13 -11.69 13.77
N LEU A 353 27.42 -10.60 13.50
CA LEU A 353 27.99 -9.32 13.09
C LEU A 353 28.93 -8.77 14.18
N LYS A 354 28.51 -8.80 15.44
CA LYS A 354 29.34 -8.40 16.57
C LYS A 354 30.60 -9.28 16.73
N GLN A 355 30.47 -10.59 16.51
CA GLN A 355 31.63 -11.50 16.51
C GLN A 355 32.58 -11.22 15.34
N ASN A 356 32.07 -10.90 14.15
CA ASN A 356 32.89 -10.55 12.98
C ASN A 356 33.62 -9.22 13.18
N GLN A 357 32.97 -8.20 13.75
CA GLN A 357 33.60 -6.91 14.09
C GLN A 357 34.75 -7.08 15.09
N GLU A 358 34.55 -7.88 16.14
CA GLU A 358 35.59 -8.16 17.13
C GLU A 358 36.74 -8.99 16.53
N LEU A 359 36.44 -9.95 15.66
CA LEU A 359 37.44 -10.71 14.90
C LEU A 359 38.30 -9.79 14.00
N GLU A 360 37.67 -8.82 13.33
CA GLU A 360 38.35 -7.85 12.45
C GLU A 360 39.22 -6.87 13.26
N ARG A 361 38.72 -6.38 14.41
CA ARG A 361 39.50 -5.56 15.35
C ARG A 361 40.75 -6.29 15.82
N LEU A 362 40.60 -7.53 16.28
CA LEU A 362 41.72 -8.35 16.76
C LEU A 362 42.70 -8.70 15.64
N LEU A 363 42.22 -8.95 14.41
CA LEU A 363 43.08 -9.14 13.24
C LEU A 363 43.87 -7.87 12.91
N THR A 364 43.25 -6.70 12.97
CA THR A 364 43.93 -5.41 12.75
C THR A 364 45.00 -5.16 13.82
N GLU A 365 44.68 -5.40 15.10
CA GLU A 365 45.67 -5.31 16.18
C GLU A 365 46.82 -6.31 16.02
N ALA A 366 46.53 -7.54 15.59
CA ALA A 366 47.54 -8.57 15.35
C ALA A 366 48.44 -8.25 14.13
N ASN A 367 47.86 -7.75 13.04
CA ASN A 367 48.59 -7.28 11.85
C ASN A 367 49.48 -6.09 12.22
N ASN A 368 48.93 -5.06 12.88
CA ASN A 368 49.68 -3.88 13.29
C ASN A 368 50.85 -4.23 14.22
N ALA A 369 50.64 -5.12 15.21
CA ALA A 369 51.71 -5.59 16.08
C ALA A 369 52.78 -6.39 15.30
N PHE A 370 52.37 -7.18 14.30
CA PHE A 370 53.28 -7.95 13.46
C PHE A 370 54.14 -7.03 12.57
N GLU A 371 53.53 -6.04 11.92
CA GLU A 371 54.21 -5.05 11.08
C GLU A 371 55.18 -4.17 11.88
N ASN A 372 54.82 -3.81 13.10
CA ASN A 372 55.70 -3.12 14.05
C ASN A 372 56.74 -4.04 14.73
N GLN A 373 56.91 -5.27 14.26
CA GLN A 373 57.87 -6.28 14.75
C GLN A 373 57.68 -6.68 16.24
N GLN A 374 56.50 -6.39 16.81
CA GLN A 374 56.10 -6.75 18.16
C GLN A 374 55.55 -8.19 18.19
N TYR A 375 56.35 -9.15 17.70
CA TYR A 375 55.93 -10.51 17.39
C TYR A 375 55.24 -11.25 18.56
N MET A 376 55.65 -11.02 19.81
CA MET A 376 54.99 -11.60 20.99
C MET A 376 53.59 -11.02 21.25
N GLN A 377 53.36 -9.73 20.99
CA GLN A 377 52.05 -9.10 21.10
C GLN A 377 51.14 -9.52 19.95
N ALA A 378 51.70 -9.61 18.74
CA ALA A 378 51.01 -10.16 17.57
C ALA A 378 50.57 -11.62 17.83
N LYS A 379 51.44 -12.44 18.41
CA LYS A 379 51.13 -13.84 18.78
C LYS A 379 49.90 -13.93 19.70
N LEU A 380 49.85 -13.14 20.76
CA LEU A 380 48.70 -13.10 21.67
C LEU A 380 47.41 -12.68 20.93
N ARG A 381 47.48 -11.63 20.10
CA ARG A 381 46.30 -11.16 19.35
C ARG A 381 45.81 -12.16 18.29
N TYR A 382 46.69 -12.86 17.59
CA TYR A 382 46.27 -13.96 16.70
C TYR A 382 45.73 -15.17 17.48
N GLN A 383 46.15 -15.39 18.73
CA GLN A 383 45.53 -16.39 19.61
C GLN A 383 44.13 -15.97 20.05
N ASP A 384 43.91 -14.69 20.37
CA ASP A 384 42.57 -14.13 20.64
C ASP A 384 41.63 -14.31 19.41
N VAL A 385 42.13 -14.08 18.19
CA VAL A 385 41.42 -14.36 16.93
C VAL A 385 41.00 -15.83 16.83
N LEU A 386 41.86 -16.77 17.23
CA LEU A 386 41.54 -18.20 17.22
C LEU A 386 40.58 -18.64 18.35
N GLN A 387 40.39 -17.84 19.41
CA GLN A 387 39.33 -18.09 20.39
C GLN A 387 37.94 -17.75 19.82
N ILE A 388 37.85 -16.76 18.92
CA ILE A 388 36.60 -16.41 18.23
C ILE A 388 36.36 -17.31 17.01
N ARG A 389 37.40 -17.62 16.23
CA ARG A 389 37.32 -18.47 15.03
C ARG A 389 38.51 -19.44 14.97
N ALA A 390 38.35 -20.61 15.60
CA ALA A 390 39.40 -21.62 15.75
C ALA A 390 39.92 -22.23 14.43
N ASP A 391 39.24 -22.03 13.30
CA ASP A 391 39.63 -22.46 11.95
C ASP A 391 40.26 -21.35 11.11
N HIS A 392 40.44 -20.12 11.64
CA HIS A 392 40.91 -18.97 10.86
C HIS A 392 42.33 -19.14 10.28
N VAL A 393 42.39 -19.61 9.03
CA VAL A 393 43.62 -20.04 8.34
C VAL A 393 44.71 -18.97 8.35
N ARG A 394 44.39 -17.71 8.03
CA ARG A 394 45.39 -16.62 8.03
C ARG A 394 46.02 -16.40 9.41
N ALA A 395 45.26 -16.55 10.50
CA ALA A 395 45.79 -16.41 11.85
C ALA A 395 46.67 -17.60 12.24
N LYS A 396 46.31 -18.83 11.84
CA LYS A 396 47.18 -20.02 12.00
C LYS A 396 48.49 -19.87 11.24
N ASN A 397 48.42 -19.41 9.99
CA ASN A 397 49.60 -19.20 9.16
C ASN A 397 50.49 -18.08 9.73
N ARG A 398 49.91 -16.94 10.14
CA ARG A 398 50.66 -15.87 10.82
C ARG A 398 51.23 -16.32 12.17
N LEU A 399 50.56 -17.19 12.93
CA LEU A 399 51.13 -17.78 14.14
C LEU A 399 52.30 -18.70 13.85
N ALA A 400 52.20 -19.57 12.83
CA ALA A 400 53.29 -20.42 12.39
C ALA A 400 54.48 -19.60 11.85
N GLU A 401 54.21 -18.52 11.12
CA GLU A 401 55.21 -17.57 10.65
C GLU A 401 55.86 -16.79 11.81
N ILE A 402 55.09 -16.32 12.80
CA ILE A 402 55.62 -15.71 14.02
C ILE A 402 56.46 -16.70 14.80
N ASP A 403 56.02 -17.95 14.95
CA ASP A 403 56.79 -18.99 15.62
C ASP A 403 58.06 -19.34 14.86
N GLN A 404 58.02 -19.30 13.53
CA GLN A 404 59.21 -19.41 12.68
C GLN A 404 60.12 -18.19 12.80
N ILE A 405 59.60 -16.96 12.88
CA ILE A 405 60.38 -15.72 13.05
C ILE A 405 61.00 -15.67 14.45
N LEU A 406 60.27 -16.01 15.51
CA LEU A 406 60.79 -16.07 16.88
C LEU A 406 61.81 -17.20 17.03
N LYS A 407 61.57 -18.36 16.41
CA LYS A 407 62.56 -19.43 16.29
C LYS A 407 63.78 -18.96 15.51
N GLN A 408 63.60 -18.27 14.39
CA GLN A 408 64.70 -17.75 13.58
C GLN A 408 65.48 -16.67 14.35
N GLN A 409 64.83 -15.76 15.08
CA GLN A 409 65.51 -14.79 15.95
C GLN A 409 66.32 -15.47 17.07
N ALA A 410 65.80 -16.54 17.67
CA ALA A 410 66.55 -17.35 18.62
C ALA A 410 67.73 -18.08 17.95
N THR A 411 67.52 -18.66 16.77
CA THR A 411 68.55 -19.28 15.94
C THR A 411 69.59 -18.26 15.48
N ASP A 412 69.21 -17.00 15.21
CA ASP A 412 70.09 -15.90 14.81
C ASP A 412 70.95 -15.42 15.97
N GLN A 413 70.39 -15.36 17.18
CA GLN A 413 71.16 -15.10 18.40
C GLN A 413 72.12 -16.25 18.72
N GLN A 414 71.68 -17.50 18.59
CA GLN A 414 72.52 -18.69 18.75
C GLN A 414 73.60 -18.75 17.67
N TYR A 415 73.28 -18.43 16.43
CA TYR A 415 74.19 -18.35 15.29
C TYR A 415 75.22 -17.24 15.49
N ALA A 416 74.80 -16.03 15.88
CA ALA A 416 75.72 -14.93 16.18
C ALA A 416 76.67 -15.30 17.33
N SER A 417 76.17 -15.99 18.36
CA SER A 417 77.01 -16.53 19.44
C SER A 417 77.97 -17.62 18.94
N ALA A 418 77.50 -18.55 18.10
CA ALA A 418 78.31 -19.63 17.52
C ALA A 418 79.39 -19.08 16.59
N ILE A 419 79.06 -18.13 15.72
CA ILE A 419 80.01 -17.40 14.86
C ILE A 419 81.00 -16.62 15.72
N THR A 420 80.58 -15.89 16.74
CA THR A 420 81.51 -15.15 17.62
C THR A 420 82.54 -16.10 18.25
N LEU A 421 82.10 -17.27 18.72
CA LEU A 421 82.98 -18.30 19.29
C LEU A 421 83.83 -19.03 18.22
N ALA A 422 83.28 -19.26 17.02
CA ALA A 422 83.96 -19.95 15.91
C ALA A 422 84.99 -19.06 15.20
N ASP A 423 84.70 -17.76 15.05
CA ASP A 423 85.65 -16.73 14.64
C ASP A 423 86.76 -16.58 15.66
N GLN A 424 86.41 -16.57 16.96
CA GLN A 424 87.38 -16.58 18.04
C GLN A 424 88.27 -17.84 17.97
N ALA A 425 87.74 -19.01 17.59
CA ALA A 425 88.51 -20.24 17.36
C ALA A 425 89.31 -20.26 16.04
N TYR A 426 88.80 -19.68 14.94
CA TYR A 426 89.47 -19.59 13.64
C TYR A 426 90.60 -18.57 13.65
N ALA A 427 90.41 -17.44 14.33
CA ALA A 427 91.47 -16.49 14.66
C ALA A 427 92.54 -17.14 15.56
N GLN A 428 92.14 -18.05 16.46
CA GLN A 428 93.03 -18.95 17.21
C GLN A 428 93.54 -20.15 16.39
N LYS A 429 93.25 -20.20 15.07
CA LYS A 429 93.67 -21.21 14.08
C LYS A 429 93.29 -22.66 14.37
N GLN A 430 92.31 -22.89 15.23
CA GLN A 430 91.86 -24.23 15.58
C GLN A 430 90.95 -24.78 14.47
N PHE A 431 91.44 -25.06 13.26
CA PHE A 431 90.59 -25.45 12.11
C PHE A 431 89.62 -26.60 12.40
N GLY A 432 89.92 -27.50 13.34
CA GLY A 432 88.96 -28.50 13.84
C GLY A 432 87.80 -27.87 14.60
N GLN A 433 88.06 -27.05 15.64
CA GLN A 433 87.04 -26.39 16.46
C GLN A 433 86.37 -25.20 15.75
N ALA A 434 87.07 -24.54 14.82
CA ALA A 434 86.51 -23.59 13.89
C ALA A 434 85.66 -24.29 12.83
N LYS A 435 86.08 -25.44 12.28
CA LYS A 435 85.20 -26.26 11.42
C LYS A 435 84.01 -26.75 12.23
N THR A 436 84.14 -27.19 13.48
CA THR A 436 83.01 -27.54 14.37
C THR A 436 82.13 -26.35 14.73
N GLY A 437 82.69 -25.17 15.03
CA GLY A 437 81.93 -23.98 15.39
C GLY A 437 81.23 -23.33 14.19
N TYR A 438 81.90 -23.31 13.03
CA TYR A 438 81.28 -22.94 11.75
C TYR A 438 80.33 -24.04 11.26
N GLN A 439 80.55 -25.32 11.56
CA GLN A 439 79.59 -26.40 11.31
C GLN A 439 78.39 -26.25 12.22
N GLN A 440 78.54 -25.90 13.50
CA GLN A 440 77.43 -25.58 14.41
C GLN A 440 76.69 -24.33 13.95
N ALA A 441 77.41 -23.30 13.49
CA ALA A 441 76.80 -22.14 12.85
C ALA A 441 76.09 -22.51 11.53
N LEU A 442 76.58 -23.51 10.78
CA LEU A 442 75.92 -24.09 9.60
C LEU A 442 74.88 -25.16 9.93
N GLU A 443 74.81 -25.69 11.15
CA GLU A 443 73.71 -26.52 11.63
C GLU A 443 72.53 -25.62 12.03
N LEU A 444 72.83 -24.42 12.56
CA LEU A 444 71.86 -23.37 12.89
C LEU A 444 71.40 -22.60 11.64
N LYS A 445 72.34 -22.22 10.76
CA LYS A 445 72.08 -21.56 9.47
C LYS A 445 72.94 -22.19 8.37
N PRO A 446 72.50 -23.30 7.76
CA PRO A 446 73.24 -23.98 6.68
C PRO A 446 73.54 -23.10 5.47
N GLU A 447 72.89 -21.94 5.34
CA GLU A 447 73.00 -21.07 4.17
C GLU A 447 74.09 -20.01 4.22
N GLU A 448 74.63 -19.72 5.39
CA GLU A 448 75.42 -18.50 5.59
C GLU A 448 76.78 -18.54 4.90
N ASN A 449 76.95 -17.62 3.94
CA ASN A 449 78.16 -17.55 3.12
C ASN A 449 79.40 -17.21 3.95
N TYR A 450 79.29 -16.62 5.13
CA TYR A 450 80.46 -16.33 5.96
C TYR A 450 81.11 -17.63 6.50
N PRO A 451 80.45 -18.47 7.32
CA PRO A 451 80.98 -19.77 7.71
C PRO A 451 81.15 -20.71 6.51
N LYS A 452 80.29 -20.70 5.47
CA LYS A 452 80.56 -21.47 4.23
C LYS A 452 81.85 -21.02 3.56
N ASN A 453 82.18 -19.72 3.51
CA ASN A 453 83.41 -19.22 2.89
C ASN A 453 84.62 -19.41 3.80
N GLN A 454 84.48 -19.45 5.12
CA GLN A 454 85.57 -19.94 5.96
C GLN A 454 85.75 -21.46 5.76
N LEU A 455 84.66 -22.23 5.60
CA LEU A 455 84.71 -23.64 5.21
C LEU A 455 85.14 -23.88 3.76
N ALA A 456 84.98 -22.93 2.83
CA ALA A 456 85.39 -23.05 1.43
C ALA A 456 86.76 -22.39 1.16
N ARG A 457 87.23 -21.53 2.05
CA ARG A 457 88.67 -21.33 2.28
C ARG A 457 89.31 -22.53 2.98
N ILE A 458 88.51 -23.52 3.38
CA ILE A 458 88.93 -24.87 3.77
C ILE A 458 88.60 -25.92 2.66
N ASP A 459 87.60 -25.69 1.77
CA ASP A 459 87.03 -26.69 0.82
C ASP A 459 86.97 -26.31 -0.69
N ALA A 460 86.93 -25.03 -1.10
CA ALA A 460 87.27 -24.56 -2.47
C ALA A 460 88.80 -24.39 -2.65
N GLU A 461 89.52 -24.40 -1.52
CA GLU A 461 90.86 -24.96 -1.36
C GLU A 461 91.01 -26.42 -1.90
N GLN A 462 89.95 -27.02 -2.50
CA GLN A 462 89.95 -28.37 -3.09
C GLN A 462 89.19 -28.45 -4.45
N ASN A 463 88.02 -27.78 -4.60
CA ASN A 463 87.00 -28.17 -5.60
C ASN A 463 86.66 -27.11 -6.69
N ARG A 464 86.80 -27.49 -7.98
CA ARG A 464 86.57 -26.65 -9.20
C ARG A 464 86.36 -27.52 -10.49
N LEU A 465 85.25 -28.26 -10.69
CA LEU A 465 85.31 -29.48 -11.55
C LEU A 465 84.27 -29.84 -12.67
N ARG A 466 83.00 -29.37 -12.75
CA ARG A 466 81.92 -30.23 -13.36
C ARG A 466 81.00 -29.72 -14.53
N GLU A 467 79.71 -29.43 -14.33
CA GLU A 467 78.58 -29.58 -15.32
C GLU A 467 78.45 -28.61 -16.53
N GLN A 468 77.73 -29.02 -17.61
CA GLN A 468 77.39 -28.20 -18.81
C GLN A 468 76.15 -28.63 -19.68
N ALA A 469 75.28 -29.59 -19.29
CA ALA A 469 74.73 -30.55 -20.29
C ALA A 469 73.28 -30.43 -20.88
N GLU A 470 72.32 -29.64 -20.37
CA GLU A 470 70.88 -30.07 -20.40
C GLU A 470 69.88 -29.39 -21.39
N SER A 471 70.26 -28.48 -22.29
CA SER A 471 69.28 -27.50 -22.86
C SER A 471 68.32 -27.90 -24.01
N ILE A 472 68.32 -29.13 -24.54
CA ILE A 472 67.77 -29.41 -25.91
C ILE A 472 66.27 -29.83 -25.98
N GLU A 473 65.69 -30.44 -24.96
CA GLU A 473 64.42 -31.22 -25.10
C GLU A 473 63.13 -30.41 -25.41
N LYS A 474 63.17 -29.07 -25.33
CA LYS A 474 61.95 -28.26 -25.20
C LYS A 474 61.17 -27.96 -26.51
N ALA A 475 61.84 -27.90 -27.66
CA ALA A 475 61.28 -27.23 -28.85
C ALA A 475 60.22 -28.01 -29.65
N TYR A 476 60.08 -29.32 -29.43
CA TYR A 476 59.24 -30.20 -30.27
C TYR A 476 57.72 -30.04 -30.06
N LEU A 477 57.30 -29.83 -28.81
CA LEU A 477 55.92 -30.09 -28.41
C LEU A 477 54.90 -29.04 -28.90
N GLU A 478 55.34 -27.87 -29.37
CA GLU A 478 54.45 -26.73 -29.64
C GLU A 478 53.74 -26.81 -31.02
N ALA A 479 54.32 -27.51 -32.00
CA ALA A 479 53.82 -27.48 -33.38
C ALA A 479 52.60 -28.40 -33.66
N MET A 480 52.45 -29.52 -32.93
CA MET A 480 51.36 -30.48 -33.14
C MET A 480 49.96 -29.88 -32.92
N GLN A 481 49.85 -28.89 -32.04
CA GLN A 481 48.57 -28.40 -31.53
C GLN A 481 47.83 -27.46 -32.50
N GLN A 482 48.50 -27.00 -33.57
CA GLN A 482 47.93 -25.99 -34.46
C GLN A 482 47.09 -26.58 -35.61
N GLY A 483 47.40 -27.79 -36.08
CA GLY A 483 46.71 -28.42 -37.23
C GLY A 483 45.24 -28.78 -36.99
N THR A 484 44.91 -29.28 -35.79
CA THR A 484 43.57 -29.77 -35.43
C THR A 484 42.48 -28.72 -35.51
N THR A 485 42.82 -27.45 -35.27
CA THR A 485 41.85 -26.37 -35.04
C THR A 485 41.09 -25.93 -36.30
N GLU A 486 41.65 -26.14 -37.50
CA GLU A 486 41.10 -25.56 -38.74
C GLU A 486 40.18 -26.53 -39.52
N LEU A 487 40.19 -27.83 -39.24
CA LEU A 487 39.33 -28.81 -39.94
C LEU A 487 37.85 -28.69 -39.57
N GLU A 488 37.57 -28.23 -38.35
CA GLU A 488 36.22 -28.17 -37.77
C GLU A 488 35.35 -27.05 -38.37
N ARG A 489 35.93 -26.17 -39.21
CA ARG A 489 35.25 -24.98 -39.76
C ARG A 489 34.64 -25.17 -41.15
N GLU A 490 34.70 -26.39 -41.71
CA GLU A 490 34.39 -26.69 -43.13
C GLU A 490 35.21 -25.82 -44.12
N ALA A 491 36.30 -25.21 -43.63
CA ALA A 491 37.32 -24.48 -44.38
C ALA A 491 38.30 -25.47 -45.00
N PHE A 492 37.75 -26.27 -45.93
CA PHE A 492 38.31 -27.51 -46.44
C PHE A 492 39.81 -27.46 -46.84
N ASP A 493 40.31 -26.35 -47.38
CA ASP A 493 41.73 -26.21 -47.76
C ASP A 493 42.71 -25.86 -46.61
N ALA A 494 42.29 -25.13 -45.57
CA ALA A 494 43.21 -24.51 -44.59
C ALA A 494 43.72 -25.49 -43.53
N ALA A 495 42.85 -26.42 -43.11
CA ALA A 495 43.16 -27.51 -42.18
C ALA A 495 44.35 -28.38 -42.61
N ARG A 496 44.62 -28.40 -43.91
CA ARG A 496 45.60 -29.27 -44.56
C ARG A 496 47.05 -28.87 -44.32
N GLN A 497 47.34 -27.66 -43.83
CA GLN A 497 48.71 -27.12 -43.77
C GLN A 497 49.43 -27.29 -42.42
N ALA A 498 48.83 -26.88 -41.29
CA ALA A 498 49.58 -26.79 -40.02
C ALA A 498 49.98 -28.15 -39.41
N PHE A 499 49.33 -29.24 -39.81
CA PHE A 499 49.79 -30.60 -39.48
C PHE A 499 51.18 -30.93 -40.05
N VAL A 500 51.56 -30.36 -41.19
CA VAL A 500 52.86 -30.65 -41.83
C VAL A 500 54.05 -30.16 -41.00
N GLN A 501 53.91 -29.07 -40.24
CA GLN A 501 55.04 -28.40 -39.57
C GLN A 501 55.55 -29.14 -38.32
N ALA A 502 54.70 -29.88 -37.63
CA ALA A 502 55.08 -30.62 -36.42
C ALA A 502 56.00 -31.81 -36.71
N LYS A 503 55.95 -32.31 -37.94
CA LYS A 503 56.74 -33.43 -38.46
C LYS A 503 58.23 -33.11 -38.59
N ASP A 504 58.65 -31.85 -38.48
CA ASP A 504 60.04 -31.45 -38.76
C ASP A 504 60.97 -31.35 -37.53
N ILE A 505 60.44 -31.24 -36.29
CA ILE A 505 61.29 -30.97 -35.09
C ILE A 505 61.73 -32.26 -34.36
N LYS A 506 60.88 -33.31 -34.35
CA LYS A 506 61.26 -34.71 -34.08
C LYS A 506 60.64 -35.58 -35.19
N PRO A 507 61.36 -35.81 -36.31
CA PRO A 507 60.81 -36.48 -37.50
C PRO A 507 60.29 -37.92 -37.33
N GLU A 508 60.58 -38.55 -36.19
CA GLU A 508 60.21 -39.91 -35.83
C GLU A 508 58.68 -40.16 -35.62
N GLU A 509 57.84 -39.13 -35.56
CA GLU A 509 56.45 -39.23 -35.05
C GLU A 509 55.36 -39.19 -36.16
N GLN A 510 54.28 -39.99 -36.04
CA GLN A 510 53.41 -40.36 -37.19
C GLN A 510 52.04 -39.68 -37.30
N LEU A 511 51.52 -39.08 -36.24
CA LEU A 511 50.12 -38.61 -36.15
C LEU A 511 49.64 -37.58 -37.22
N PRO A 512 50.47 -36.70 -37.82
CA PRO A 512 49.95 -35.64 -38.69
C PRO A 512 49.33 -36.03 -40.04
N ASP A 513 49.68 -37.18 -40.63
CA ASP A 513 49.33 -37.49 -42.03
C ASP A 513 47.84 -37.86 -42.24
N GLU A 514 47.18 -38.44 -41.24
CA GLU A 514 45.83 -39.01 -41.37
C GLU A 514 44.73 -37.94 -41.54
N MET A 515 44.96 -36.73 -41.04
CA MET A 515 43.95 -35.68 -40.94
C MET A 515 43.60 -35.00 -42.27
N ILE A 516 44.35 -35.29 -43.34
CA ILE A 516 44.27 -34.59 -44.63
C ILE A 516 43.18 -35.15 -45.57
N ALA A 517 42.85 -36.44 -45.51
CA ALA A 517 42.07 -37.12 -46.56
C ALA A 517 40.53 -36.98 -46.46
N ARG A 518 40.01 -36.44 -45.36
CA ARG A 518 38.56 -36.44 -45.04
C ARG A 518 37.72 -35.42 -45.82
N VAL A 519 38.38 -34.53 -46.56
CA VAL A 519 37.87 -33.23 -46.99
C VAL A 519 37.02 -33.25 -48.28
N ASP A 520 37.37 -34.05 -49.28
CA ASP A 520 36.98 -33.79 -50.68
C ASP A 520 35.56 -34.25 -51.13
N SER A 521 34.76 -34.86 -50.26
CA SER A 521 33.62 -35.70 -50.70
C SER A 521 32.25 -35.00 -50.87
N LEU A 522 32.07 -33.77 -50.37
CA LEU A 522 30.73 -33.23 -50.06
C LEU A 522 30.04 -32.38 -51.16
N GLN A 523 30.69 -32.12 -52.31
CA GLN A 523 30.32 -31.00 -53.21
C GLN A 523 29.24 -31.30 -54.30
N ARG A 524 28.91 -32.56 -54.64
CA ARG A 524 28.50 -32.92 -56.03
C ARG A 524 26.99 -33.17 -56.32
N ALA A 525 26.03 -32.68 -55.52
CA ALA A 525 24.65 -33.21 -55.52
C ALA A 525 23.47 -32.32 -56.02
N LYS A 526 23.68 -31.24 -56.80
CA LYS A 526 22.71 -30.10 -56.85
C LYS A 526 21.93 -29.77 -58.15
N GLU A 527 22.01 -30.53 -59.26
CA GLU A 527 21.75 -29.96 -60.62
C GLU A 527 20.57 -30.48 -61.51
N LEU A 528 19.60 -31.29 -61.04
CA LEU A 528 18.82 -32.20 -61.94
C LEU A 528 17.28 -31.94 -62.20
N ALA A 529 16.76 -30.71 -62.41
CA ALA A 529 15.29 -30.45 -62.27
C ALA A 529 14.51 -29.62 -63.34
N ALA A 530 14.68 -29.79 -64.68
CA ALA A 530 14.19 -28.80 -65.67
C ALA A 530 13.43 -29.31 -66.94
N VAL A 531 12.25 -29.98 -66.85
CA VAL A 531 11.68 -30.76 -68.01
C VAL A 531 10.24 -30.42 -68.51
N GLU A 532 9.34 -29.77 -67.77
CA GLU A 532 7.87 -29.93 -67.97
C GLU A 532 7.12 -29.09 -69.05
N ALA A 533 7.74 -28.69 -70.17
CA ALA A 533 7.23 -27.59 -71.04
C ALA A 533 6.24 -27.92 -72.20
N LEU A 534 5.66 -29.12 -72.33
CA LEU A 534 5.25 -29.66 -73.65
C LEU A 534 3.74 -29.58 -74.08
N ALA A 535 2.86 -28.82 -73.44
CA ALA A 535 1.40 -29.15 -73.41
C ALA A 535 0.39 -28.29 -74.22
N ARG A 536 0.74 -27.55 -75.29
CA ARG A 536 -0.15 -26.50 -75.89
C ARG A 536 -0.70 -26.70 -77.32
N GLU A 537 -0.49 -27.84 -77.98
CA GLU A 537 -0.76 -27.99 -79.43
C GLU A 537 -2.25 -28.19 -79.83
N GLN A 538 -3.14 -28.47 -78.88
CA GLN A 538 -4.49 -29.03 -79.14
C GLN A 538 -5.50 -28.10 -79.87
N GLN A 539 -5.24 -26.80 -80.00
CA GLN A 539 -6.29 -25.77 -80.14
C GLN A 539 -6.84 -25.55 -81.58
N GLN A 540 -6.09 -25.88 -82.63
CA GLN A 540 -6.37 -25.37 -83.98
C GLN A 540 -7.54 -26.06 -84.73
N LYS A 541 -7.97 -27.25 -84.28
CA LYS A 541 -8.89 -28.13 -85.04
C LYS A 541 -10.35 -27.64 -85.04
N GLU A 542 -10.71 -26.77 -84.11
CA GLU A 542 -12.10 -26.45 -83.73
C GLU A 542 -12.77 -25.34 -84.57
N LEU A 543 -12.08 -24.81 -85.57
CA LEU A 543 -12.51 -23.60 -86.30
C LEU A 543 -13.42 -23.87 -87.50
N ASN A 544 -13.23 -25.01 -88.18
CA ASN A 544 -13.75 -25.21 -89.55
C ASN A 544 -15.21 -25.70 -89.60
N GLU A 545 -15.69 -26.37 -88.55
CA GLU A 545 -17.06 -26.91 -88.46
C GLU A 545 -18.12 -25.82 -88.25
N LYS A 546 -17.70 -24.67 -87.71
CA LYS A 546 -18.58 -23.56 -87.33
C LYS A 546 -19.19 -22.80 -88.53
N TYR A 547 -18.63 -22.97 -89.73
CA TYR A 547 -19.07 -22.25 -90.94
C TYR A 547 -20.47 -22.65 -91.43
N LEU A 548 -20.70 -23.94 -91.64
CA LEU A 548 -21.87 -24.43 -92.39
C LEU A 548 -23.18 -24.29 -91.61
N ALA A 549 -23.11 -24.27 -90.27
CA ALA A 549 -24.27 -24.03 -89.41
C ALA A 549 -24.86 -22.61 -89.57
N ALA A 550 -24.06 -21.63 -90.02
CA ALA A 550 -24.47 -20.23 -90.05
C ALA A 550 -25.46 -19.87 -91.17
N ILE A 551 -25.35 -20.48 -92.36
CA ILE A 551 -26.29 -20.24 -93.47
C ILE A 551 -27.71 -20.63 -93.07
N ALA A 552 -27.89 -21.88 -92.62
CA ALA A 552 -29.20 -22.49 -92.39
C ALA A 552 -30.02 -21.78 -91.30
N GLU A 553 -29.34 -21.20 -90.31
CA GLU A 553 -29.99 -20.46 -89.23
C GLU A 553 -30.49 -19.07 -89.69
N GLY A 554 -29.83 -18.42 -90.65
CA GLY A 554 -30.24 -17.12 -91.20
C GLY A 554 -31.57 -17.17 -91.93
N ASP A 555 -31.77 -18.20 -92.76
CA ASP A 555 -33.02 -18.44 -93.49
C ASP A 555 -34.21 -18.66 -92.55
N ARG A 556 -34.02 -19.41 -91.47
CA ARG A 556 -35.04 -19.71 -90.47
C ARG A 556 -35.48 -18.44 -89.72
N LEU A 557 -34.53 -17.59 -89.36
CA LEU A 557 -34.75 -16.39 -88.56
C LEU A 557 -35.41 -15.26 -89.36
N PHE A 558 -35.18 -15.19 -90.68
CA PHE A 558 -35.80 -14.17 -91.54
C PHE A 558 -37.33 -14.29 -91.55
N GLN A 559 -37.85 -15.52 -91.59
CA GLN A 559 -39.28 -15.79 -91.64
C GLN A 559 -40.01 -15.57 -90.30
N ALA A 560 -39.28 -15.56 -89.18
CA ALA A 560 -39.83 -15.34 -87.84
C ALA A 560 -39.93 -13.85 -87.45
N GLU A 561 -39.71 -12.93 -88.40
CA GLU A 561 -39.55 -11.49 -88.16
C GLU A 561 -38.38 -11.13 -87.19
N SER A 562 -37.45 -12.08 -86.96
CA SER A 562 -36.23 -11.87 -86.18
C SER A 562 -35.16 -11.14 -87.00
N TRP A 563 -35.50 -9.93 -87.48
CA TRP A 563 -34.77 -9.18 -88.51
C TRP A 563 -33.26 -9.11 -88.30
N GLN A 564 -32.81 -8.83 -87.07
CA GLN A 564 -31.38 -8.73 -86.76
C GLN A 564 -30.67 -10.09 -86.69
N GLN A 565 -31.34 -11.14 -86.17
CA GLN A 565 -30.73 -12.47 -86.03
C GLN A 565 -30.57 -13.13 -87.41
N ALA A 566 -31.56 -12.94 -88.29
CA ALA A 566 -31.48 -13.29 -89.70
C ALA A 566 -30.26 -12.63 -90.37
N LYS A 567 -30.12 -11.29 -90.23
CA LYS A 567 -28.98 -10.52 -90.73
C LYS A 567 -27.65 -11.08 -90.24
N THR A 568 -27.54 -11.45 -88.96
CA THR A 568 -26.30 -11.94 -88.35
C THR A 568 -25.91 -13.35 -88.79
N ALA A 569 -26.84 -14.29 -88.89
CA ALA A 569 -26.50 -15.65 -89.33
C ALA A 569 -26.09 -15.65 -90.81
N TYR A 570 -26.74 -14.83 -91.65
CA TYR A 570 -26.24 -14.46 -92.97
C TYR A 570 -24.84 -13.82 -92.92
N GLN A 571 -24.59 -12.82 -92.08
CA GLN A 571 -23.25 -12.20 -91.94
C GLN A 571 -22.17 -13.16 -91.45
N THR A 572 -22.51 -14.15 -90.62
CA THR A 572 -21.58 -15.13 -90.04
C THR A 572 -21.17 -16.16 -91.09
N ALA A 573 -22.10 -16.57 -91.94
CA ALA A 573 -21.77 -17.26 -93.18
C ALA A 573 -20.92 -16.36 -94.10
N ASN A 574 -21.20 -15.06 -94.17
CA ASN A 574 -20.39 -14.10 -94.94
C ASN A 574 -19.03 -13.74 -94.29
N SER A 575 -18.67 -14.30 -93.13
CA SER A 575 -17.39 -14.00 -92.45
C SER A 575 -16.51 -15.24 -92.27
N LEU A 576 -17.11 -16.39 -91.98
CA LEU A 576 -16.42 -17.67 -91.90
C LEU A 576 -15.98 -18.18 -93.29
N LYS A 577 -16.66 -17.74 -94.38
CA LYS A 577 -16.08 -17.64 -95.74
C LYS A 577 -16.60 -16.39 -96.48
N PRO A 578 -15.79 -15.31 -96.63
CA PRO A 578 -16.26 -14.03 -97.18
C PRO A 578 -16.55 -13.95 -98.69
N ALA A 579 -16.66 -15.07 -99.41
CA ALA A 579 -16.75 -15.09 -100.88
C ALA A 579 -18.16 -15.38 -101.44
N GLU A 580 -19.14 -15.66 -100.58
CA GLU A 580 -20.48 -16.12 -100.99
C GLU A 580 -21.46 -14.97 -101.25
N THR A 581 -22.35 -15.11 -102.24
CA THR A 581 -23.23 -14.03 -102.73
C THR A 581 -24.66 -14.09 -102.22
N TYR A 582 -25.07 -15.17 -101.54
CA TYR A 582 -26.42 -15.35 -101.00
C TYR A 582 -26.71 -14.47 -99.76
N PRO A 583 -25.82 -14.38 -98.75
CA PRO A 583 -26.07 -13.54 -97.57
C PRO A 583 -26.28 -12.04 -97.85
N PRO A 584 -25.48 -11.36 -98.71
CA PRO A 584 -25.61 -9.91 -98.96
C PRO A 584 -27.00 -9.44 -99.42
N ALA A 585 -27.71 -10.24 -100.22
CA ALA A 585 -29.01 -9.85 -100.77
C ALA A 585 -30.12 -9.79 -99.69
N GLN A 586 -30.12 -10.75 -98.75
CA GLN A 586 -31.12 -10.79 -97.68
C GLN A 586 -30.87 -9.70 -96.62
N ILE A 587 -29.60 -9.36 -96.40
CA ILE A 587 -29.17 -8.27 -95.52
C ILE A 587 -29.81 -6.93 -95.96
N GLN A 588 -29.83 -6.62 -97.25
CA GLN A 588 -30.39 -5.35 -97.77
C GLN A 588 -31.92 -5.23 -97.61
N ALA A 589 -32.65 -6.34 -97.70
CA ALA A 589 -34.11 -6.36 -97.49
C ALA A 589 -34.46 -6.07 -96.02
N ILE A 590 -33.71 -6.67 -95.09
CA ILE A 590 -33.79 -6.39 -93.66
C ILE A 590 -33.50 -4.91 -93.35
N ASP A 591 -32.47 -4.32 -93.97
CA ASP A 591 -32.04 -2.95 -93.68
C ASP A 591 -33.15 -1.91 -93.86
N SER A 592 -34.02 -2.08 -94.85
CA SER A 592 -35.15 -1.16 -95.09
C SER A 592 -36.25 -1.25 -94.02
N LYS A 593 -36.44 -2.42 -93.40
CA LYS A 593 -37.43 -2.62 -92.34
C LYS A 593 -36.89 -2.25 -90.96
N LEU A 594 -35.60 -2.51 -90.73
CA LEU A 594 -34.87 -1.91 -89.63
C LEU A 594 -34.95 -0.38 -89.69
N ALA A 595 -34.70 0.27 -90.83
CA ALA A 595 -34.65 1.75 -90.93
C ALA A 595 -35.89 2.50 -90.36
N GLN A 596 -37.10 1.92 -90.42
CA GLN A 596 -38.30 2.52 -89.84
C GLN A 596 -38.34 2.36 -88.31
N ILE A 597 -38.08 1.14 -87.82
CA ILE A 597 -37.95 0.83 -86.38
C ILE A 597 -36.81 1.71 -85.80
N THR A 598 -35.66 1.73 -86.46
CA THR A 598 -34.48 2.57 -86.17
C THR A 598 -34.77 4.08 -86.11
N ARG A 599 -35.89 4.61 -86.62
CA ARG A 599 -36.27 6.01 -86.38
C ARG A 599 -36.95 6.23 -85.04
N GLN A 600 -37.92 5.38 -84.68
CA GLN A 600 -38.64 5.49 -83.40
C GLN A 600 -37.79 4.97 -82.25
N THR A 601 -37.20 3.78 -82.42
CA THR A 601 -36.12 3.26 -81.58
C THR A 601 -34.90 4.18 -81.61
N GLY A 602 -34.65 4.94 -82.69
CA GLY A 602 -33.56 5.92 -82.74
C GLY A 602 -33.82 7.15 -81.88
N ALA A 603 -35.03 7.71 -81.91
CA ALA A 603 -35.42 8.83 -81.05
C ALA A 603 -35.47 8.40 -79.57
N TYR A 604 -36.06 7.24 -79.28
CA TYR A 604 -36.04 6.63 -77.95
C TYR A 604 -34.62 6.34 -77.47
N ASN A 605 -33.79 5.66 -78.27
CA ASN A 605 -32.40 5.36 -77.92
C ASN A 605 -31.53 6.62 -77.84
N ALA A 606 -31.86 7.70 -78.54
CA ALA A 606 -31.16 8.98 -78.39
C ALA A 606 -31.54 9.67 -77.07
N ALA A 607 -32.81 9.66 -76.68
CA ALA A 607 -33.26 10.14 -75.38
C ALA A 607 -32.68 9.28 -74.24
N ILE A 608 -32.71 7.94 -74.37
CA ILE A 608 -32.07 6.99 -73.45
C ILE A 608 -30.56 7.19 -73.40
N ALA A 609 -29.85 7.29 -74.52
CA ALA A 609 -28.40 7.48 -74.52
C ALA A 609 -28.00 8.83 -73.93
N ALA A 610 -28.79 9.89 -74.17
CA ALA A 610 -28.59 11.17 -73.50
C ALA A 610 -28.86 11.06 -71.98
N ALA A 611 -29.90 10.36 -71.57
CA ALA A 611 -30.23 10.11 -70.16
C ALA A 611 -29.16 9.27 -69.45
N ASP A 612 -28.75 8.15 -70.05
CA ASP A 612 -27.66 7.29 -69.59
C ASP A 612 -26.32 8.07 -69.54
N GLN A 613 -26.05 8.94 -70.52
CA GLN A 613 -24.86 9.79 -70.53
C GLN A 613 -24.89 10.81 -69.38
N PHE A 614 -26.00 11.53 -69.18
CA PHE A 614 -26.15 12.45 -68.05
C PHE A 614 -26.06 11.68 -66.71
N PHE A 615 -26.64 10.49 -66.61
CA PHE A 615 -26.57 9.63 -65.44
C PHE A 615 -25.13 9.17 -65.14
N GLN A 616 -24.36 8.78 -66.16
CA GLN A 616 -22.93 8.46 -66.03
C GLN A 616 -22.09 9.69 -65.67
N GLN A 617 -22.47 10.87 -66.17
CA GLN A 617 -21.86 12.16 -65.83
C GLN A 617 -22.33 12.72 -64.48
N GLN A 618 -23.18 12.00 -63.73
CA GLN A 618 -23.77 12.41 -62.45
C GLN A 618 -24.68 13.66 -62.54
N GLY A 619 -25.05 14.08 -63.75
CA GLY A 619 -26.11 15.06 -64.02
C GLY A 619 -27.48 14.41 -63.85
N TYR A 620 -27.81 14.04 -62.61
CA TYR A 620 -28.98 13.20 -62.33
C TYR A 620 -30.32 13.90 -62.65
N ALA A 621 -30.41 15.22 -62.49
CA ALA A 621 -31.61 15.99 -62.83
C ALA A 621 -31.83 16.06 -64.36
N GLU A 622 -30.75 16.27 -65.11
CA GLU A 622 -30.73 16.24 -66.57
C GLU A 622 -31.04 14.84 -67.11
N ALA A 623 -30.54 13.80 -66.44
CA ALA A 623 -30.83 12.41 -66.76
C ALA A 623 -32.33 12.07 -66.58
N ALA A 624 -32.94 12.47 -65.46
CA ALA A 624 -34.37 12.23 -65.22
C ALA A 624 -35.23 12.87 -66.32
N THR A 625 -34.95 14.14 -66.65
CA THR A 625 -35.61 14.87 -67.74
C THR A 625 -35.51 14.13 -69.08
N LYS A 626 -34.38 13.49 -69.37
CA LYS A 626 -34.18 12.72 -70.61
C LYS A 626 -34.81 11.32 -70.60
N TYR A 627 -34.92 10.67 -69.43
CA TYR A 627 -35.73 9.45 -69.29
C TYR A 627 -37.24 9.74 -69.43
N GLU A 628 -37.71 10.89 -68.95
CA GLU A 628 -39.09 11.36 -69.17
C GLU A 628 -39.35 11.64 -70.66
N GLU A 629 -38.40 12.27 -71.38
CA GLU A 629 -38.46 12.45 -72.84
C GLU A 629 -38.52 11.11 -73.59
N ALA A 630 -37.79 10.09 -73.13
CA ALA A 630 -37.83 8.74 -73.73
C ALA A 630 -39.22 8.08 -73.60
N LEU A 631 -39.91 8.29 -72.48
CA LEU A 631 -41.27 7.75 -72.25
C LEU A 631 -42.33 8.37 -73.18
N LEU A 632 -42.05 9.49 -73.85
CA LEU A 632 -42.96 10.02 -74.88
C LEU A 632 -43.04 9.13 -76.13
N TYR A 633 -42.02 8.32 -76.40
CA TYR A 633 -41.97 7.43 -77.56
C TYR A 633 -42.48 6.01 -77.25
N PHE A 634 -42.22 5.51 -76.05
CA PHE A 634 -42.72 4.22 -75.57
C PHE A 634 -43.18 4.35 -74.09
N PRO A 635 -44.44 4.78 -73.84
CA PRO A 635 -44.92 5.13 -72.50
C PRO A 635 -44.93 3.99 -71.48
N ASP A 636 -45.00 2.74 -71.94
CA ASP A 636 -45.04 1.56 -71.07
C ASP A 636 -43.66 1.05 -70.67
N GLU A 637 -42.58 1.56 -71.27
CA GLU A 637 -41.23 1.03 -71.06
C GLU A 637 -40.77 1.11 -69.60
N ARG A 638 -40.25 -0.02 -69.12
CA ARG A 638 -39.89 -0.20 -67.72
C ARG A 638 -38.54 0.43 -67.40
N TYR A 639 -37.62 0.46 -68.37
CA TYR A 639 -36.26 0.94 -68.16
C TYR A 639 -36.19 2.43 -67.75
N PRO A 640 -36.78 3.40 -68.50
CA PRO A 640 -36.75 4.80 -68.08
C PRO A 640 -37.41 5.01 -66.70
N LYS A 641 -38.55 4.36 -66.45
CA LYS A 641 -39.28 4.44 -65.16
C LYS A 641 -38.41 3.99 -63.98
N MET A 642 -37.68 2.87 -64.13
CA MET A 642 -36.77 2.37 -63.10
C MET A 642 -35.56 3.29 -62.90
N GLN A 643 -35.02 3.90 -63.96
CA GLN A 643 -33.90 4.83 -63.82
C GLN A 643 -34.32 6.16 -63.17
N ILE A 644 -35.52 6.69 -63.46
CA ILE A 644 -36.08 7.87 -62.77
C ILE A 644 -36.23 7.59 -61.26
N LEU A 645 -36.78 6.43 -60.87
CA LEU A 645 -36.88 6.03 -59.46
C LEU A 645 -35.50 5.96 -58.79
N ARG A 646 -34.53 5.34 -59.47
CA ARG A 646 -33.14 5.22 -58.99
C ARG A 646 -32.44 6.58 -58.88
N ILE A 647 -32.68 7.49 -59.81
CA ILE A 647 -32.19 8.88 -59.77
C ILE A 647 -32.72 9.59 -58.53
N ASN A 648 -34.03 9.49 -58.28
CA ASN A 648 -34.65 10.13 -57.13
C ASN A 648 -34.09 9.58 -55.80
N GLU A 649 -33.80 8.27 -55.75
CA GLU A 649 -33.11 7.64 -54.62
C GLU A 649 -31.68 8.17 -54.45
N ILE A 650 -30.88 8.26 -55.54
CA ILE A 650 -29.50 8.77 -55.50
C ILE A 650 -29.49 10.25 -55.06
N LEU A 651 -30.39 11.09 -55.57
CA LEU A 651 -30.51 12.49 -55.18
C LEU A 651 -30.88 12.64 -53.69
N ALA A 652 -31.80 11.80 -53.19
CA ALA A 652 -32.13 11.77 -51.76
C ALA A 652 -30.93 11.32 -50.90
N GLN A 653 -30.18 10.31 -51.34
CA GLN A 653 -28.95 9.86 -50.68
C GLN A 653 -27.85 10.94 -50.69
N GLN A 654 -27.70 11.71 -51.77
CA GLN A 654 -26.75 12.82 -51.85
C GLN A 654 -27.10 13.94 -50.86
N VAL A 655 -28.38 14.35 -50.77
CA VAL A 655 -28.84 15.36 -49.80
C VAL A 655 -28.66 14.87 -48.36
N ALA A 656 -28.94 13.59 -48.08
CA ALA A 656 -28.70 13.00 -46.77
C ALA A 656 -27.20 12.95 -46.40
N ALA A 657 -26.35 12.55 -47.35
CA ALA A 657 -24.89 12.53 -47.16
C ALA A 657 -24.31 13.94 -46.97
N GLN A 658 -24.85 14.96 -47.66
CA GLN A 658 -24.48 16.35 -47.47
C GLN A 658 -24.86 16.84 -46.07
N LYS A 659 -26.12 16.65 -45.63
CA LYS A 659 -26.56 17.02 -44.27
C LYS A 659 -25.74 16.31 -43.18
N LEU A 660 -25.41 15.03 -43.37
CA LEU A 660 -24.55 14.28 -42.47
C LEU A 660 -23.13 14.86 -42.41
N ASN A 661 -22.58 15.29 -43.55
CA ASN A 661 -21.28 15.93 -43.61
C ASN A 661 -21.28 17.32 -42.96
N GLU A 662 -22.32 18.12 -43.15
CA GLU A 662 -22.49 19.42 -42.51
C GLU A 662 -22.61 19.29 -40.98
N ALA A 663 -23.42 18.35 -40.49
CA ALA A 663 -23.54 18.04 -39.06
C ALA A 663 -22.21 17.55 -38.45
N TYR A 664 -21.47 16.70 -39.18
CA TYR A 664 -20.13 16.26 -38.77
C TYR A 664 -19.14 17.43 -38.68
N GLN A 665 -19.06 18.28 -39.71
CA GLN A 665 -18.15 19.43 -39.74
C GLN A 665 -18.48 20.46 -38.65
N ALA A 666 -19.77 20.69 -38.37
CA ALA A 666 -20.20 21.54 -37.27
C ALA A 666 -19.73 21.01 -35.90
N LYS A 667 -19.87 19.70 -35.66
CA LYS A 667 -19.42 19.06 -34.41
C LYS A 667 -17.89 18.99 -34.29
N ILE A 668 -17.16 18.82 -35.39
CA ILE A 668 -15.70 18.95 -35.41
C ILE A 668 -15.27 20.35 -35.01
N LYS A 669 -15.85 21.40 -35.62
CA LYS A 669 -15.52 22.79 -35.30
C LYS A 669 -15.78 23.12 -33.83
N GLU A 670 -16.93 22.72 -33.29
CA GLU A 670 -17.28 22.88 -31.87
C GLU A 670 -16.28 22.15 -30.95
N ALA A 671 -15.87 20.93 -31.32
CA ALA A 671 -14.91 20.16 -30.57
C ALA A 671 -13.49 20.77 -30.59
N ASP A 672 -13.05 21.26 -31.75
CA ASP A 672 -11.78 21.96 -31.94
C ASP A 672 -11.75 23.27 -31.12
N GLU A 673 -12.86 24.03 -31.08
CA GLU A 673 -12.99 25.25 -30.28
C GLU A 673 -12.91 24.95 -28.77
N PHE A 674 -13.64 23.94 -28.26
CA PHE A 674 -13.50 23.52 -26.87
C PHE A 674 -12.09 22.99 -26.55
N PHE A 675 -11.46 22.27 -27.47
CA PHE A 675 -10.11 21.76 -27.30
C PHE A 675 -9.08 22.89 -27.20
N ALA A 676 -9.17 23.90 -28.07
CA ALA A 676 -8.30 25.08 -28.05
C ALA A 676 -8.47 25.91 -26.75
N GLN A 677 -9.66 25.89 -26.14
CA GLN A 677 -9.94 26.52 -24.84
C GLN A 677 -9.51 25.67 -23.64
N ALA A 678 -8.91 24.50 -23.84
CA ALA A 678 -8.62 23.49 -22.81
C ALA A 678 -9.87 22.96 -22.06
N ASN A 679 -11.06 23.15 -22.62
CA ASN A 679 -12.34 22.63 -22.11
C ASN A 679 -12.50 21.14 -22.46
N PHE A 680 -11.53 20.33 -22.05
CA PHE A 680 -11.31 18.95 -22.52
C PHE A 680 -12.53 18.03 -22.38
N ARG A 681 -13.35 18.18 -21.33
CA ARG A 681 -14.58 17.39 -21.17
C ARG A 681 -15.62 17.71 -22.26
N GLN A 682 -15.84 18.99 -22.55
CA GLN A 682 -16.78 19.44 -23.59
C GLN A 682 -16.25 19.08 -24.98
N ALA A 683 -14.95 19.25 -25.22
CA ALA A 683 -14.28 18.79 -26.43
C ALA A 683 -14.47 17.28 -26.65
N LYS A 684 -14.29 16.45 -25.60
CA LYS A 684 -14.50 15.00 -25.69
C LYS A 684 -15.93 14.67 -26.11
N THR A 685 -16.93 15.28 -25.47
CA THR A 685 -18.34 15.09 -25.84
C THR A 685 -18.58 15.43 -27.31
N ALA A 686 -18.10 16.58 -27.78
CA ALA A 686 -18.29 17.01 -29.16
C ALA A 686 -17.56 16.10 -30.19
N TYR A 687 -16.31 15.68 -29.92
CA TYR A 687 -15.62 14.70 -30.77
C TYR A 687 -16.28 13.31 -30.73
N THR A 688 -16.81 12.87 -29.58
CA THR A 688 -17.58 11.61 -29.49
C THR A 688 -18.85 11.70 -30.32
N THR A 689 -19.57 12.82 -30.30
CA THR A 689 -20.71 13.06 -31.19
C THR A 689 -20.29 13.04 -32.67
N ALA A 690 -19.19 13.71 -33.04
CA ALA A 690 -18.66 13.67 -34.41
C ALA A 690 -18.25 12.24 -34.84
N SER A 691 -17.64 11.47 -33.96
CA SER A 691 -17.31 10.06 -34.20
C SER A 691 -18.55 9.19 -34.35
N GLY A 692 -19.65 9.51 -33.67
CA GLY A 692 -20.94 8.84 -33.85
C GLY A 692 -21.59 9.15 -35.20
N LEU A 693 -21.48 10.40 -35.67
CA LEU A 693 -21.98 10.83 -36.99
C LEU A 693 -21.18 10.22 -38.14
N LYS A 694 -19.86 10.04 -38.00
CA LYS A 694 -19.02 9.33 -38.98
C LYS A 694 -18.02 8.37 -38.31
N PRO A 695 -18.43 7.12 -38.00
CA PRO A 695 -17.57 6.16 -37.30
C PRO A 695 -16.32 5.70 -38.07
N ALA A 696 -16.24 5.96 -39.38
CA ALA A 696 -15.05 5.67 -40.18
C ALA A 696 -13.94 6.72 -40.03
N GLU A 697 -14.27 7.95 -39.62
CA GLU A 697 -13.31 9.06 -39.54
C GLU A 697 -12.34 8.86 -38.37
N GLN A 698 -11.06 9.11 -38.61
CA GLN A 698 -10.00 8.89 -37.62
C GLN A 698 -9.74 10.13 -36.76
N TYR A 699 -9.91 11.34 -37.31
CA TYR A 699 -9.62 12.61 -36.63
C TYR A 699 -10.33 12.77 -35.27
N PRO A 700 -11.65 12.52 -35.12
CA PRO A 700 -12.29 12.61 -33.80
C PRO A 700 -11.75 11.58 -32.80
N LYS A 701 -11.37 10.38 -33.26
CA LYS A 701 -10.85 9.30 -32.41
C LYS A 701 -9.46 9.61 -31.87
N ASP A 702 -8.59 10.13 -32.73
CA ASP A 702 -7.26 10.58 -32.33
C ASP A 702 -7.35 11.75 -31.34
N LYS A 703 -8.29 12.68 -31.55
CA LYS A 703 -8.54 13.77 -30.61
C LYS A 703 -9.16 13.33 -29.29
N ILE A 704 -10.06 12.35 -29.27
CA ILE A 704 -10.56 11.74 -28.03
C ILE A 704 -9.39 11.11 -27.24
N ARG A 705 -8.48 10.40 -27.91
CA ARG A 705 -7.30 9.81 -27.27
C ARG A 705 -6.35 10.87 -26.72
N GLU A 706 -6.06 11.92 -27.49
CA GLU A 706 -5.23 13.04 -27.03
C GLU A 706 -5.87 13.75 -25.81
N ILE A 707 -7.19 13.89 -25.78
CA ILE A 707 -7.92 14.42 -24.63
C ILE A 707 -7.81 13.50 -23.42
N ASP A 708 -7.96 12.19 -23.60
CA ASP A 708 -7.87 11.22 -22.49
C ASP A 708 -6.47 11.17 -21.89
N GLU A 709 -5.42 11.27 -22.71
CA GLU A 709 -4.04 11.44 -22.25
C GLU A 709 -3.87 12.74 -21.43
N LYS A 710 -4.43 13.88 -21.89
CA LYS A 710 -4.38 15.16 -21.15
C LYS A 710 -5.18 15.14 -19.85
N LEU A 711 -6.39 14.58 -19.85
CA LEU A 711 -7.23 14.45 -18.66
C LEU A 711 -6.56 13.53 -17.62
N GLN A 712 -5.93 12.43 -18.05
CA GLN A 712 -5.16 11.57 -17.16
C GLN A 712 -3.91 12.27 -16.61
N GLN A 713 -3.21 13.06 -17.42
CA GLN A 713 -2.07 13.87 -16.94
C GLN A 713 -2.52 14.85 -15.85
N MET A 714 -3.59 15.62 -16.09
CA MET A 714 -4.12 16.57 -15.10
C MET A 714 -4.55 15.88 -13.80
N ALA A 715 -5.22 14.72 -13.89
CA ALA A 715 -5.59 13.93 -12.71
C ALA A 715 -4.37 13.40 -11.95
N ASN A 716 -3.30 13.01 -12.65
CA ASN A 716 -2.04 12.57 -12.04
C ASN A 716 -1.31 13.74 -11.34
N GLU A 717 -1.31 14.94 -11.94
CA GLU A 717 -0.72 16.15 -11.36
C GLU A 717 -1.49 16.60 -10.10
N GLU A 718 -2.82 16.63 -10.16
CA GLU A 718 -3.70 16.92 -9.00
C GLU A 718 -3.50 15.88 -7.88
N ALA A 719 -3.43 14.58 -8.21
CA ALA A 719 -3.16 13.53 -7.24
C ALA A 719 -1.76 13.62 -6.63
N ALA A 720 -0.74 14.00 -7.41
CA ALA A 720 0.62 14.23 -6.91
C ALA A 720 0.66 15.42 -5.95
N GLN A 721 -0.04 16.50 -6.28
CA GLN A 721 -0.12 17.71 -5.44
C GLN A 721 -0.90 17.45 -4.15
N ALA A 722 -2.01 16.70 -4.21
CA ALA A 722 -2.76 16.24 -3.03
C ALA A 722 -1.93 15.31 -2.13
N LYS A 723 -1.12 14.42 -2.72
CA LYS A 723 -0.20 13.53 -1.99
C LYS A 723 0.95 14.28 -1.31
N LEU A 724 1.46 15.33 -1.95
CA LEU A 724 2.48 16.22 -1.38
C LEU A 724 1.91 17.01 -0.18
N GLU A 725 0.71 17.55 -0.32
CA GLU A 725 -0.03 18.25 0.75
C GLU A 725 -0.33 17.31 1.93
N ALA A 726 -0.76 16.07 1.68
CA ALA A 726 -1.00 15.07 2.71
C ALA A 726 0.30 14.68 3.46
N SER A 727 1.39 14.42 2.74
CA SER A 727 2.70 14.12 3.34
C SER A 727 3.22 15.28 4.20
N TYR A 728 3.07 16.52 3.72
CA TYR A 728 3.42 17.71 4.49
C TYR A 728 2.60 17.82 5.79
N ARG A 729 1.27 17.69 5.71
CA ARG A 729 0.39 17.72 6.89
C ARG A 729 0.70 16.63 7.92
N GLN A 730 0.99 15.42 7.46
CA GLN A 730 1.36 14.31 8.35
C GLN A 730 2.68 14.59 9.07
N ALA A 731 3.70 15.08 8.35
CA ALA A 731 4.98 15.45 8.94
C ALA A 731 4.85 16.59 9.96
N ILE A 732 4.03 17.61 9.67
CA ILE A 732 3.70 18.68 10.61
C ILE A 732 2.98 18.16 11.85
N ALA A 733 1.95 17.33 11.71
CA ALA A 733 1.20 16.78 12.85
C ALA A 733 2.08 15.93 13.77
N GLN A 734 2.98 15.11 13.20
CA GLN A 734 3.97 14.34 13.98
C GLN A 734 4.97 15.25 14.70
N ALA A 735 5.47 16.30 14.02
CA ALA A 735 6.41 17.25 14.60
C ALA A 735 5.79 18.10 15.72
N ASP A 736 4.54 18.56 15.54
CA ASP A 736 3.75 19.28 16.54
C ASP A 736 3.50 18.40 17.78
N GLN A 737 3.19 17.11 17.59
CA GLN A 737 3.01 16.15 18.69
C GLN A 737 4.30 16.00 19.50
N GLN A 738 5.44 15.75 18.84
CA GLN A 738 6.74 15.58 19.49
C GLN A 738 7.20 16.88 20.18
N PHE A 739 6.93 18.03 19.57
CA PHE A 739 7.18 19.34 20.15
C PHE A 739 6.36 19.54 21.44
N GLY A 740 5.07 19.20 21.42
CA GLY A 740 4.20 19.23 22.61
C GLY A 740 4.63 18.26 23.71
N GLN A 741 5.25 17.14 23.35
CA GLN A 741 5.86 16.17 24.26
C GLN A 741 7.25 16.59 24.76
N GLN A 742 7.78 17.74 24.32
CA GLN A 742 9.13 18.24 24.62
C GLN A 742 10.26 17.30 24.13
N GLU A 743 9.95 16.45 23.14
CA GLU A 743 10.93 15.61 22.44
C GLU A 743 11.70 16.45 21.41
N TRP A 744 12.51 17.40 21.89
CA TRP A 744 13.12 18.45 21.09
C TRP A 744 13.91 17.92 19.87
N GLN A 745 14.72 16.87 20.03
CA GLN A 745 15.50 16.29 18.92
C GLN A 745 14.60 15.56 17.89
N PRO A 746 13.71 14.62 18.28
CA PRO A 746 12.69 14.06 17.37
C PRO A 746 11.85 15.12 16.65
N ALA A 747 11.32 16.10 17.38
CA ALA A 747 10.51 17.18 16.82
C ALA A 747 11.28 17.96 15.74
N LYS A 748 12.54 18.30 15.99
CA LYS A 748 13.40 18.98 15.01
C LYS A 748 13.58 18.17 13.74
N ALA A 749 13.83 16.87 13.84
CA ALA A 749 13.94 15.97 12.69
C ALA A 749 12.62 15.89 11.89
N SER A 750 11.47 15.85 12.57
CA SER A 750 10.15 15.81 11.92
C SER A 750 9.79 17.13 11.22
N TYR A 751 10.10 18.30 11.81
CA TYR A 751 9.95 19.59 11.11
C TYR A 751 10.93 19.73 9.93
N GLN A 752 12.15 19.19 10.04
CA GLN A 752 13.09 19.12 8.91
C GLN A 752 12.55 18.23 7.77
N SER A 753 11.89 17.11 8.11
CA SER A 753 11.17 16.29 7.14
C SER A 753 10.02 17.05 6.47
N ALA A 754 9.25 17.84 7.23
CA ALA A 754 8.19 18.70 6.67
C ALA A 754 8.74 19.74 5.67
N ILE A 755 9.89 20.37 5.96
CA ILE A 755 10.59 21.28 5.02
C ILE A 755 11.02 20.53 3.74
N GLY A 756 11.35 19.24 3.82
CA GLY A 756 11.64 18.41 2.66
C GLY A 756 10.47 18.24 1.69
N PHE A 757 9.22 18.33 2.15
CA PHE A 757 8.02 18.32 1.30
C PHE A 757 7.64 19.72 0.79
N LYS A 758 7.84 20.77 1.60
CA LYS A 758 7.60 22.16 1.20
C LYS A 758 8.69 23.10 1.77
N PRO A 759 9.74 23.40 0.99
CA PRO A 759 10.88 24.17 1.46
C PRO A 759 10.56 25.62 1.84
N ASP A 760 9.51 26.21 1.26
CA ASP A 760 9.19 27.64 1.45
C ASP A 760 8.39 27.93 2.72
N GLU A 761 7.70 26.92 3.27
CA GLU A 761 6.80 27.08 4.43
C GLU A 761 7.53 27.61 5.67
N ALA A 762 6.98 28.66 6.28
CA ALA A 762 7.61 29.36 7.40
C ALA A 762 7.42 28.62 8.74
N TYR A 763 6.30 27.91 8.92
CA TYR A 763 5.93 27.29 10.19
C TYR A 763 6.97 26.28 10.73
N PRO A 764 7.39 25.24 9.99
CA PRO A 764 8.41 24.31 10.49
C PRO A 764 9.76 24.97 10.75
N LYS A 765 10.13 26.03 9.99
CA LYS A 765 11.37 26.80 10.23
C LYS A 765 11.34 27.50 11.59
N GLN A 766 10.25 28.20 11.89
CA GLN A 766 10.04 28.89 13.17
C GLN A 766 10.07 27.91 14.35
N ARG A 767 9.48 26.72 14.20
CA ARG A 767 9.51 25.68 15.23
C ARG A 767 10.91 25.10 15.46
N ILE A 768 11.72 24.93 14.42
CA ILE A 768 13.12 24.51 14.57
C ILE A 768 13.93 25.57 15.33
N GLU A 769 13.74 26.87 15.05
CA GLU A 769 14.39 27.94 15.83
C GLU A 769 13.98 27.93 17.30
N GLU A 770 12.70 27.68 17.59
CA GLU A 770 12.18 27.57 18.96
C GLU A 770 12.78 26.37 19.69
N ILE A 771 12.85 25.21 19.03
CA ILE A 771 13.52 24.00 19.53
C ILE A 771 15.00 24.27 19.85
N ASP A 772 15.72 24.94 18.95
CA ASP A 772 17.15 25.21 19.15
C ASP A 772 17.41 26.14 20.35
N ARG A 773 16.49 27.07 20.64
CA ARG A 773 16.53 27.87 21.89
C ARG A 773 16.31 27.01 23.13
N GLN A 774 15.37 26.05 23.10
CA GLN A 774 15.11 25.14 24.22
C GLN A 774 16.30 24.19 24.48
N LEU A 775 16.89 23.64 23.42
CA LEU A 775 18.09 22.81 23.51
C LEU A 775 19.29 23.58 24.08
N ALA A 776 19.50 24.83 23.65
CA ALA A 776 20.54 25.69 24.18
C ALA A 776 20.32 26.01 25.68
N LEU A 777 19.07 26.25 26.10
CA LEU A 777 18.72 26.47 27.51
C LEU A 777 18.97 25.21 28.37
N LEU A 778 18.55 24.04 27.90
CA LEU A 778 18.80 22.77 28.58
C LEU A 778 20.29 22.48 28.75
N ALA A 779 21.10 22.73 27.71
CA ALA A 779 22.55 22.57 27.77
C ALA A 779 23.19 23.52 28.81
N GLN A 780 22.71 24.77 28.92
CA GLN A 780 23.18 25.71 29.95
C GLN A 780 22.80 25.25 31.36
N VAL A 781 21.56 24.79 31.57
CA VAL A 781 21.09 24.26 32.87
C VAL A 781 21.89 23.02 33.28
N GLU A 782 22.20 22.11 32.35
CA GLU A 782 22.99 20.93 32.65
C GLU A 782 24.47 21.28 32.95
N LEU A 783 25.05 22.21 32.19
CA LEU A 783 26.40 22.73 32.48
C LEU A 783 26.47 23.36 33.87
N GLN A 784 25.48 24.18 34.25
CA GLN A 784 25.41 24.80 35.57
C GLN A 784 25.26 23.76 36.69
N ARG A 785 24.42 22.73 36.49
CA ARG A 785 24.31 21.60 37.44
C ARG A 785 25.62 20.83 37.60
N ARG A 786 26.36 20.59 36.51
CA ARG A 786 27.69 19.94 36.55
C ARG A 786 28.71 20.80 37.29
N GLN A 787 28.75 22.10 37.03
CA GLN A 787 29.61 23.05 37.76
C GLN A 787 29.28 23.08 39.27
N GLN A 788 27.99 23.10 39.63
CA GLN A 788 27.57 23.07 41.03
C GLN A 788 27.91 21.74 41.72
N ALA A 789 27.67 20.60 41.07
CA ALA A 789 28.07 19.29 41.60
C ALA A 789 29.60 19.16 41.77
N GLN A 790 30.38 19.77 40.88
CA GLN A 790 31.84 19.84 40.99
C GLN A 790 32.29 20.74 42.16
N ALA A 791 31.63 21.88 42.37
CA ALA A 791 31.86 22.76 43.52
C ALA A 791 31.51 22.08 44.86
N ASP A 792 30.37 21.39 44.93
CA ASP A 792 29.95 20.62 46.11
C ASP A 792 30.93 19.47 46.42
N SER A 793 31.42 18.79 45.39
CA SER A 793 32.45 17.75 45.52
C SER A 793 33.77 18.32 46.05
N LEU A 794 34.21 19.47 45.53
CA LEU A 794 35.42 20.15 45.98
C LEU A 794 35.30 20.63 47.43
N ALA A 795 34.16 21.22 47.80
CA ALA A 795 33.89 21.65 49.18
C ALA A 795 33.90 20.48 50.17
N ARG A 796 33.31 19.32 49.79
CA ARG A 796 33.37 18.09 50.60
C ARG A 796 34.80 17.56 50.75
N ALA A 797 35.60 17.58 49.69
CA ALA A 797 37.00 17.17 49.72
C ALA A 797 37.86 18.09 50.60
N GLN A 798 37.64 19.41 50.52
CA GLN A 798 38.31 20.40 51.38
C GLN A 798 37.93 20.21 52.86
N LEU A 799 36.64 20.04 53.18
CA LEU A 799 36.16 19.79 54.54
C LEU A 799 36.78 18.51 55.14
N GLU A 800 36.82 17.42 54.38
CA GLU A 800 37.41 16.15 54.80
C GLU A 800 38.94 16.26 54.98
N ALA A 801 39.63 17.02 54.12
CA ALA A 801 41.06 17.31 54.28
C ALA A 801 41.35 18.15 55.55
N SER A 802 40.57 19.21 55.79
CA SER A 802 40.67 20.03 57.00
C SER A 802 40.39 19.23 58.26
N TYR A 803 39.38 18.35 58.24
CA TYR A 803 39.07 17.43 59.33
C TYR A 803 40.26 16.50 59.61
N ARG A 804 40.82 15.83 58.60
CA ARG A 804 41.99 14.96 58.74
C ARG A 804 43.21 15.68 59.29
N GLN A 805 43.45 16.93 58.88
CA GLN A 805 44.54 17.75 59.42
C GLN A 805 44.33 18.07 60.91
N ALA A 806 43.11 18.46 61.31
CA ALA A 806 42.77 18.72 62.71
C ALA A 806 42.93 17.45 63.57
N ILE A 807 42.52 16.28 63.05
CA ILE A 807 42.74 14.97 63.70
C ILE A 807 44.22 14.67 63.87
N ALA A 808 45.03 14.76 62.81
CA ALA A 808 46.47 14.47 62.88
C ALA A 808 47.22 15.41 63.84
N GLN A 809 46.79 16.67 63.97
CA GLN A 809 47.31 17.61 64.97
C GLN A 809 46.89 17.20 66.40
N ALA A 810 45.62 16.85 66.60
CA ALA A 810 45.11 16.42 67.90
C ALA A 810 45.73 15.10 68.39
N ASP A 811 45.88 14.11 67.49
CA ASP A 811 46.57 12.84 67.74
C ASP A 811 48.04 13.07 68.14
N ARG A 812 48.74 13.99 67.46
CA ARG A 812 50.14 14.34 67.79
C ARG A 812 50.24 14.90 69.21
N GLN A 813 49.43 15.90 69.55
CA GLN A 813 49.40 16.52 70.88
C GLN A 813 49.00 15.52 71.97
N PHE A 814 48.03 14.64 71.68
CA PHE A 814 47.61 13.56 72.56
C PHE A 814 48.76 12.59 72.87
N ASN A 815 49.51 12.18 71.85
CA ASN A 815 50.68 11.30 72.00
C ASN A 815 51.84 12.00 72.74
N GLN A 816 51.96 13.32 72.61
CA GLN A 816 52.91 14.15 73.38
C GLN A 816 52.46 14.41 74.82
N GLN A 817 51.29 13.91 75.23
CA GLN A 817 50.68 14.14 76.56
C GLN A 817 50.29 15.61 76.83
N GLU A 818 50.17 16.41 75.77
CA GLU A 818 49.65 17.78 75.81
C GLU A 818 48.12 17.74 75.89
N TRP A 819 47.59 17.30 77.04
CA TRP A 819 46.17 17.01 77.23
C TRP A 819 45.24 18.18 76.84
N GLN A 820 45.52 19.40 77.33
CA GLN A 820 44.66 20.56 77.06
C GLN A 820 44.74 21.06 75.61
N PRO A 821 45.94 21.19 74.97
CA PRO A 821 46.04 21.41 73.53
C PRO A 821 45.35 20.33 72.69
N ALA A 822 45.56 19.05 73.00
CA ALA A 822 44.94 17.94 72.28
C ALA A 822 43.40 18.01 72.33
N LYS A 823 42.82 18.27 73.51
CA LYS A 823 41.37 18.44 73.68
C LYS A 823 40.84 19.55 72.79
N THR A 824 41.54 20.69 72.76
CA THR A 824 41.18 21.84 71.92
C THR A 824 41.21 21.46 70.43
N SER A 825 42.24 20.74 69.97
CA SER A 825 42.34 20.30 68.58
C SER A 825 41.29 19.26 68.17
N TYR A 826 40.93 18.31 69.05
CA TYR A 826 39.78 17.41 68.81
C TYR A 826 38.44 18.16 68.79
N GLN A 827 38.28 19.21 69.61
CA GLN A 827 37.10 20.07 69.57
C GLN A 827 37.03 20.86 68.26
N THR A 828 38.16 21.34 67.72
CA THR A 828 38.24 21.93 66.38
C THR A 828 37.83 20.92 65.30
N ALA A 829 38.27 19.67 65.39
CA ALA A 829 37.84 18.61 64.46
C ALA A 829 36.32 18.33 64.54
N LEU A 830 35.71 18.38 65.74
CA LEU A 830 34.25 18.31 65.90
C LEU A 830 33.53 19.57 65.42
N GLY A 831 34.16 20.73 65.45
CA GLY A 831 33.66 21.94 64.80
C GLY A 831 33.54 21.81 63.28
N LEU A 832 34.40 20.97 62.67
CA LEU A 832 34.33 20.63 61.24
C LEU A 832 33.34 19.49 60.96
N LYS A 833 33.28 18.46 61.82
CA LYS A 833 32.37 17.30 61.68
C LYS A 833 31.82 16.85 63.04
N SER A 834 30.70 17.44 63.46
CA SER A 834 30.15 17.31 64.83
C SER A 834 29.70 15.90 65.25
N ASN A 835 29.46 15.00 64.28
CA ASN A 835 28.92 13.67 64.54
C ASN A 835 29.99 12.58 64.68
N GLU A 836 31.26 12.90 64.44
CA GLU A 836 32.35 11.93 64.45
C GLU A 836 32.60 11.36 65.85
N ALA A 837 32.73 10.03 65.94
CA ALA A 837 32.90 9.33 67.22
C ALA A 837 34.33 9.41 67.76
N TYR A 838 35.34 9.35 66.87
CA TYR A 838 36.74 9.29 67.26
C TYR A 838 37.20 10.50 68.11
N PRO A 839 36.91 11.77 67.74
CA PRO A 839 37.33 12.91 68.55
C PRO A 839 36.60 12.96 69.90
N LYS A 840 35.33 12.53 69.96
CA LYS A 840 34.53 12.49 71.20
C LYS A 840 35.16 11.52 72.21
N GLN A 841 35.45 10.30 71.75
CA GLN A 841 36.12 9.28 72.56
C GLN A 841 37.49 9.75 73.07
N ARG A 842 38.26 10.47 72.23
CA ARG A 842 39.54 11.05 72.63
C ARG A 842 39.39 12.19 73.63
N ILE A 843 38.41 13.06 73.49
CA ILE A 843 38.10 14.10 74.49
C ILE A 843 37.70 13.46 75.83
N GLU A 844 36.85 12.43 75.83
CA GLU A 844 36.48 11.68 77.03
C GLU A 844 37.67 10.95 77.68
N GLU A 845 38.62 10.47 76.89
CA GLU A 845 39.87 9.89 77.38
C GLU A 845 40.78 10.96 78.03
N ILE A 846 40.92 12.12 77.38
CA ILE A 846 41.67 13.26 77.91
C ILE A 846 41.06 13.74 79.23
N ASP A 847 39.73 13.88 79.30
CA ASP A 847 39.05 14.38 80.50
C ASP A 847 39.21 13.43 81.69
N ARG A 848 39.23 12.11 81.45
CA ARG A 848 39.60 11.13 82.48
C ARG A 848 41.06 11.28 82.92
N ARG A 849 42.01 11.49 82.01
CA ARG A 849 43.43 11.72 82.34
C ARG A 849 43.63 13.01 83.13
N LEU A 850 42.97 14.10 82.75
CA LEU A 850 43.02 15.39 83.47
C LEU A 850 42.42 15.28 84.88
N ALA A 851 41.30 14.56 85.04
CA ALA A 851 40.70 14.32 86.35
C ALA A 851 41.64 13.53 87.28
N LEU A 852 42.29 12.49 86.77
CA LEU A 852 43.28 11.69 87.53
C LEU A 852 44.50 12.52 87.93
N LEU A 853 45.03 13.38 87.03
CA LEU A 853 46.13 14.28 87.35
C LEU A 853 45.75 15.30 88.44
N ALA A 854 44.56 15.89 88.34
CA ALA A 854 44.05 16.82 89.35
C ALA A 854 43.80 16.14 90.71
N GLN A 855 43.38 14.87 90.72
CA GLN A 855 43.26 14.07 91.94
C GLN A 855 44.64 13.81 92.56
N ALA A 856 45.61 13.31 91.78
CA ALA A 856 46.96 13.04 92.26
C ALA A 856 47.66 14.31 92.79
N GLU A 857 47.39 15.49 92.21
CA GLU A 857 47.89 16.76 92.72
C GLU A 857 47.24 17.17 94.06
N ARG A 858 45.93 16.94 94.22
CA ARG A 858 45.21 17.16 95.50
C ARG A 858 45.75 16.23 96.59
N GLU A 859 45.93 14.96 96.29
CA GLU A 859 46.49 13.96 97.21
C GLU A 859 47.92 14.32 97.63
N ARG A 860 48.78 14.74 96.68
CA ARG A 860 50.12 15.27 97.00
C ARG A 860 50.09 16.50 97.91
N LYS A 861 49.16 17.45 97.66
CA LYS A 861 49.00 18.65 98.50
C LYS A 861 48.48 18.30 99.90
N GLN A 862 47.53 17.38 100.01
CA GLN A 862 47.03 16.88 101.30
C GLN A 862 48.13 16.14 102.08
N GLN A 863 48.91 15.29 101.42
CA GLN A 863 50.04 14.60 102.05
C GLN A 863 51.09 15.60 102.56
N ALA A 864 51.52 16.56 101.74
CA ALA A 864 52.48 17.59 102.16
C ALA A 864 51.97 18.45 103.32
N GLN A 865 50.66 18.71 103.37
CA GLN A 865 50.03 19.42 104.49
C GLN A 865 49.93 18.56 105.76
N ALA A 866 49.68 17.26 105.62
CA ALA A 866 49.69 16.30 106.73
C ALA A 866 51.10 16.11 107.32
N ASP A 867 52.11 15.96 106.47
CA ASP A 867 53.52 15.84 106.87
C ASP A 867 53.98 17.11 107.62
N SER A 868 53.61 18.29 107.12
CA SER A 868 53.88 19.57 107.77
C SER A 868 53.19 19.71 109.13
N LEU A 869 51.94 19.25 109.26
CA LEU A 869 51.20 19.27 110.52
C LEU A 869 51.82 18.31 111.55
N ALA A 870 52.19 17.10 111.12
CA ALA A 870 52.87 16.12 111.98
C ALA A 870 54.22 16.64 112.49
N GLN A 871 55.00 17.31 111.63
CA GLN A 871 56.27 17.93 112.03
C GLN A 871 56.05 19.08 113.03
N ALA A 872 55.01 19.89 112.84
CA ALA A 872 54.65 20.96 113.79
C ALA A 872 54.19 20.41 115.16
N GLN A 873 53.43 19.31 115.17
CA GLN A 873 53.01 18.63 116.41
C GLN A 873 54.19 17.97 117.14
N LEU A 874 55.14 17.38 116.41
CA LEU A 874 56.39 16.87 116.98
C LEU A 874 57.22 17.99 117.62
N GLU A 875 57.34 19.14 116.94
CA GLU A 875 58.06 20.31 117.46
C GLU A 875 57.39 20.88 118.73
N ALA A 876 56.06 20.99 118.75
CA ALA A 876 55.31 21.44 119.91
C ALA A 876 55.43 20.49 121.11
N SER A 877 55.32 19.17 120.86
CA SER A 877 55.47 18.13 121.90
C SER A 877 56.89 18.13 122.48
N TYR A 878 57.91 18.29 121.61
CA TYR A 878 59.30 18.43 122.04
C TYR A 878 59.47 19.66 122.93
N ARG A 879 59.02 20.85 122.50
CA ARG A 879 59.09 22.08 123.31
C ARG A 879 58.38 21.94 124.65
N GLN A 880 57.19 21.35 124.70
CA GLN A 880 56.48 21.14 125.97
C GLN A 880 57.25 20.23 126.92
N ALA A 881 57.89 19.18 126.41
CA ALA A 881 58.76 18.30 127.21
C ALA A 881 60.01 19.05 127.73
N ILE A 882 60.59 19.95 126.93
CA ILE A 882 61.67 20.86 127.38
C ILE A 882 61.17 21.82 128.45
N ASP A 883 60.09 22.56 128.23
CA ASP A 883 59.55 23.53 129.19
C ASP A 883 59.17 22.86 130.52
N GLN A 884 58.75 21.59 130.50
CA GLN A 884 58.51 20.79 131.71
C GLN A 884 59.83 20.40 132.39
N ALA A 885 60.81 19.88 131.63
CA ALA A 885 62.11 19.46 132.15
C ALA A 885 62.91 20.64 132.74
N ASP A 886 62.94 21.78 132.05
CA ASP A 886 63.58 23.03 132.50
C ASP A 886 62.95 23.54 133.80
N ARG A 887 61.62 23.46 133.95
CA ARG A 887 60.93 23.84 135.20
C ARG A 887 61.32 22.94 136.37
N GLN A 888 61.33 21.62 136.17
CA GLN A 888 61.74 20.65 137.18
C GLN A 888 63.21 20.79 137.55
N PHE A 889 64.09 21.01 136.56
CA PHE A 889 65.51 21.28 136.75
C PHE A 889 65.74 22.53 137.63
N ASN A 890 65.04 23.63 137.32
CA ASN A 890 65.13 24.87 138.10
C ASN A 890 64.55 24.73 139.53
N GLN A 891 63.62 23.81 139.73
CA GLN A 891 63.09 23.43 141.05
C GLN A 891 64.00 22.44 141.82
N GLN A 892 65.12 22.02 141.21
CA GLN A 892 66.05 21.01 141.74
C GLN A 892 65.41 19.61 141.90
N GLU A 893 64.32 19.35 141.18
CA GLU A 893 63.69 18.03 141.06
C GLU A 893 64.49 17.15 140.09
N TRP A 894 65.71 16.76 140.48
CA TRP A 894 66.69 16.13 139.61
C TRP A 894 66.17 14.87 138.88
N GLN A 895 65.58 13.91 139.59
CA GLN A 895 65.06 12.67 138.98
C GLN A 895 63.87 12.93 138.03
N PRO A 896 62.82 13.71 138.42
CA PRO A 896 61.77 14.14 137.49
C PRO A 896 62.29 14.89 136.26
N ALA A 897 63.22 15.84 136.44
CA ALA A 897 63.82 16.59 135.34
C ALA A 897 64.53 15.68 134.34
N LYS A 898 65.29 14.68 134.83
CA LYS A 898 65.99 13.70 134.00
C LYS A 898 65.01 12.92 133.11
N ALA A 899 63.93 12.43 133.70
CA ALA A 899 62.88 11.71 132.97
C ALA A 899 62.19 12.58 131.91
N SER A 900 61.96 13.86 132.19
CA SER A 900 61.36 14.80 131.24
C SER A 900 62.32 15.15 130.08
N TYR A 901 63.61 15.36 130.33
CA TYR A 901 64.60 15.53 129.25
C TYR A 901 64.79 14.25 128.43
N GLN A 902 64.75 13.07 129.07
CA GLN A 902 64.75 11.77 128.36
C GLN A 902 63.49 11.60 127.51
N THR A 903 62.34 12.12 127.94
CA THR A 903 61.10 12.16 127.14
C THR A 903 61.28 13.09 125.92
N ALA A 904 61.89 14.26 126.10
CA ALA A 904 62.24 15.15 124.99
C ALA A 904 63.22 14.49 123.99
N LEU A 905 64.18 13.70 124.48
CA LEU A 905 65.06 12.89 123.62
C LEU A 905 64.34 11.71 122.96
N GLY A 906 63.30 11.15 123.58
CA GLY A 906 62.42 10.18 122.92
C GLY A 906 61.69 10.79 121.71
N LEU A 907 61.34 12.08 121.78
CA LEU A 907 60.73 12.83 120.68
C LEU A 907 61.76 13.30 119.64
N LYS A 908 62.97 13.72 120.08
CA LYS A 908 64.08 14.11 119.20
C LYS A 908 65.43 13.60 119.73
N PRO A 909 65.89 12.39 119.34
CA PRO A 909 67.09 11.76 119.93
C PRO A 909 68.42 12.46 119.70
N ASN A 910 68.49 13.43 118.78
CA ASN A 910 69.72 14.08 118.36
C ASN A 910 69.97 15.46 118.98
N GLU A 911 69.00 16.01 119.72
CA GLU A 911 69.10 17.34 120.30
C GLU A 911 70.17 17.41 121.39
N ALA A 912 71.04 18.42 121.35
CA ALA A 912 72.18 18.53 122.25
C ALA A 912 71.78 19.04 123.65
N TYR A 913 70.85 20.00 123.71
CA TYR A 913 70.43 20.64 124.96
C TYR A 913 69.91 19.64 126.01
N PRO A 914 68.99 18.69 125.69
CA PRO A 914 68.49 17.75 126.70
C PRO A 914 69.56 16.74 127.13
N LYS A 915 70.50 16.36 126.25
CA LYS A 915 71.63 15.47 126.60
C LYS A 915 72.52 16.14 127.63
N GLN A 916 72.92 17.38 127.36
CA GLN A 916 73.75 18.18 128.26
C GLN A 916 73.06 18.36 129.63
N ARG A 917 71.75 18.59 129.65
CA ARG A 917 70.97 18.67 130.90
C ARG A 917 70.87 17.34 131.64
N VAL A 918 70.68 16.22 130.95
CA VAL A 918 70.72 14.88 131.57
C VAL A 918 72.10 14.60 132.19
N GLU A 919 73.19 14.92 131.50
CA GLU A 919 74.56 14.80 132.03
C GLU A 919 74.81 15.73 133.23
N GLU A 920 74.27 16.96 133.20
CA GLU A 920 74.39 17.91 134.30
C GLU A 920 73.63 17.42 135.55
N ILE A 921 72.41 16.91 135.36
CA ILE A 921 71.62 16.29 136.43
C ILE A 921 72.36 15.11 137.05
N ASP A 922 72.96 14.24 136.23
CA ASP A 922 73.69 13.07 136.74
C ASP A 922 74.89 13.48 137.59
N ARG A 923 75.61 14.54 137.22
CA ARG A 923 76.66 15.12 138.07
C ARG A 923 76.11 15.69 139.39
N GLN A 924 74.95 16.34 139.39
CA GLN A 924 74.33 16.86 140.61
C GLN A 924 73.85 15.73 141.54
N LEU A 925 73.29 14.66 140.98
CA LEU A 925 72.89 13.46 141.74
C LEU A 925 74.10 12.75 142.36
N ASP A 926 75.21 12.62 141.62
CA ASP A 926 76.46 12.05 142.15
C ASP A 926 77.05 12.92 143.28
N LEU A 927 77.02 14.25 143.14
CA LEU A 927 77.47 15.18 144.19
C LEU A 927 76.59 15.09 145.46
N LEU A 928 75.27 14.98 145.31
CA LEU A 928 74.35 14.78 146.44
C LEU A 928 74.60 13.44 147.14
N ALA A 929 74.77 12.35 146.38
CA ALA A 929 75.10 11.04 146.94
C ALA A 929 76.43 11.04 147.71
N GLN A 930 77.46 11.75 147.19
CA GLN A 930 78.75 11.92 147.87
C GLN A 930 78.62 12.79 149.13
N ALA A 931 77.78 13.83 149.12
CA ALA A 931 77.53 14.69 150.28
C ALA A 931 76.78 13.97 151.41
N GLU A 932 75.86 13.04 151.09
CA GLU A 932 75.26 12.16 152.09
C GLU A 932 76.26 11.12 152.64
N LEU A 933 77.17 10.62 151.82
CA LEU A 933 78.25 9.71 152.22
C LEU A 933 79.30 10.36 153.13
N GLN A 934 79.50 11.68 153.06
CA GLN A 934 80.35 12.44 153.99
C GLN A 934 79.63 12.93 155.25
N ARG A 935 78.31 12.69 155.37
CA ARG A 935 77.49 12.97 156.56
C ARG A 935 77.15 11.72 157.37
N ARG A 936 77.78 10.59 157.06
CA ARG A 936 77.69 9.30 157.77
C ARG A 936 79.08 8.87 158.25
#